data_AF-A0A7K7QMR3-F1
#
_entry.id   AF-A0A7K7QMR3-F1
#
_cell.length_a   1.000
_cell.length_b   1.000
_cell.length_c   1.000
_cell.angle_alpha   90.00
_cell.angle_beta   90.00
_cell.angle_gamma   90.00
#
_symmetry.space_group_name_H-M   'P 1'
#
loop_
_entity.id
_entity.type
_entity.pdbx_description
1 polymer ?
#
loop_
_entity_poly.entity_id
_entity_poly.type
_entity_poly.pdbx_seq_one_letter_code
_entity_poly.pdbx_strand_id
1 'polypeptide(L)'
;PGVQREDAESDWSADSWSDYGSRDKPGTTLGRTVPDGNVLFPDIFHTNHLLFYERFRAYQDYILADCKASEVKRFIAEYLEKVLEPSGWQAIWRTDVFEVLVGVVDVNFPALKAVVQLSEPFLCESQDSSFTLECMQELLELKEHQILLQELWVVYDESGEFDQTALAIEHVRFFYQCIWRTWDEEEEDEFDYFVRCVEPRLRLHYDILEHRVPSGLVADYQNLLSQCEELYEKFLNVRNSISSNDSDSEAENVSMVEGLKLYDKVEHLKQKLKLIENPLLRYVFGYQKYGSLQAKGLRPSGAKVIHVVPWTMTANLLHLLARDKLCPESCEELEIQFHRDPLTAVNACYEGDTVIICPGHYFVDGVFSIADSIELEGYGLPDDVVIEKQGKGDNFFDCTGANIKISNLKLVQHDAVEGILNVHHGKTTLENCVLQCETTGITVRTSAELLMKNSDLYGAKGAGVEIYPGSACTLLRNGIHHCKEGILVKNFLDEDYEAPKITMVNNIIHNNEGYGVVLVRPAMPSEMKDASAQGTKELTMLRLRKSNSRIILMMWLLYMTVGDVLFPALGNTQPTQAGDETACAESSRQEQPGCVTDELELYKQAGTSEQTENSEIANVLGATSAKRSQVHKKRLSKLGFTEADDNLMSQEMFVSVEGNQFKWNGKGSFGIFFF
;
A
#
# COMPACT_ATOMS: atom_id res chain seq x y z
N PRO A 1 33.47 -34.70 34.28
CA PRO A 1 33.97 -35.95 33.64
C PRO A 1 32.79 -36.67 32.99
N GLY A 2 32.71 -36.69 31.65
CA GLY A 2 31.45 -36.92 30.92
C GLY A 2 30.50 -35.71 31.06
N VAL A 3 29.92 -35.10 30.02
CA VAL A 3 29.97 -35.34 28.56
C VAL A 3 29.39 -36.67 28.09
N GLN A 4 28.16 -36.59 27.59
CA GLN A 4 27.73 -37.30 26.38
C GLN A 4 26.75 -36.39 25.62
N ARG A 5 27.06 -36.10 24.36
CA ARG A 5 26.07 -35.76 23.32
C ARG A 5 25.84 -37.04 22.54
N GLU A 6 24.64 -37.23 22.02
CA GLU A 6 24.44 -37.93 20.75
C GLU A 6 23.51 -37.08 19.90
N ASP A 7 23.97 -36.74 18.70
CA ASP A 7 23.23 -36.00 17.69
C ASP A 7 22.50 -37.02 16.78
N ALA A 8 21.32 -36.67 16.25
CA ALA A 8 20.58 -37.55 15.34
C ALA A 8 19.92 -36.72 14.22
N GLU A 9 20.60 -36.65 13.08
CA GLU A 9 20.02 -36.16 11.82
C GLU A 9 19.10 -37.25 11.23
N SER A 10 17.99 -36.84 10.60
CA SER A 10 17.23 -37.70 9.69
C SER A 10 16.70 -36.87 8.53
N ASP A 11 17.23 -37.11 7.34
CA ASP A 11 16.91 -36.41 6.11
C ASP A 11 16.15 -37.34 5.14
N TRP A 12 15.61 -36.74 4.08
CA TRP A 12 15.05 -37.34 2.86
C TRP A 12 13.58 -37.78 2.81
N SER A 13 12.92 -37.09 1.86
CA SER A 13 12.01 -37.61 0.83
C SER A 13 10.50 -37.42 1.02
N ALA A 14 9.80 -37.49 -0.11
CA ALA A 14 8.49 -36.87 -0.35
C ALA A 14 7.46 -37.88 -0.91
N ASP A 15 6.30 -37.33 -1.28
CA ASP A 15 5.24 -37.96 -2.08
C ASP A 15 4.41 -39.07 -1.41
N SER A 16 3.32 -38.65 -0.74
CA SER A 16 2.07 -39.43 -0.71
C SER A 16 0.85 -38.50 -0.82
N TRP A 17 0.39 -38.30 -2.06
CA TRP A 17 -0.85 -37.57 -2.37
C TRP A 17 -2.08 -38.49 -2.22
N SER A 18 -2.41 -38.90 -1.00
CA SER A 18 -3.73 -39.47 -0.69
C SER A 18 -3.99 -39.60 0.82
N ASP A 19 -4.91 -38.78 1.35
CA ASP A 19 -6.09 -39.34 2.02
C ASP A 19 -7.29 -38.40 1.82
N TYR A 20 -8.50 -38.97 1.75
CA TYR A 20 -9.72 -38.25 1.40
C TYR A 20 -10.76 -38.41 2.53
N GLY A 21 -10.73 -37.46 3.46
CA GLY A 21 -11.78 -37.31 4.49
C GLY A 21 -11.51 -38.01 5.82
N SER A 22 -10.80 -37.31 6.71
CA SER A 22 -11.08 -37.37 8.15
C SER A 22 -11.65 -36.03 8.62
N ARG A 23 -12.34 -36.04 9.75
CA ARG A 23 -13.02 -34.86 10.31
C ARG A 23 -12.05 -33.97 11.07
N ASP A 24 -11.82 -32.76 10.58
CA ASP A 24 -11.48 -31.61 11.41
C ASP A 24 -12.41 -30.45 11.04
N LYS A 25 -13.21 -29.99 12.02
CA LYS A 25 -13.89 -28.68 11.93
C LYS A 25 -12.91 -27.63 12.46
N PRO A 26 -12.55 -26.57 11.70
CA PRO A 26 -11.95 -25.38 12.29
C PRO A 26 -13.05 -24.63 13.05
N GLY A 27 -13.27 -25.02 14.31
CA GLY A 27 -14.14 -24.28 15.22
C GLY A 27 -13.41 -23.04 15.72
N THR A 28 -13.61 -21.90 15.06
CA THR A 28 -13.17 -20.58 15.54
C THR A 28 -14.06 -20.15 16.71
N THR A 29 -13.86 -20.78 17.87
CA THR A 29 -14.48 -20.35 19.12
C THR A 29 -14.03 -18.92 19.43
N LEU A 30 -14.93 -17.97 19.26
CA LEU A 30 -14.63 -16.56 19.50
C LEU A 30 -14.31 -16.31 20.99
N GLY A 31 -13.50 -15.29 21.26
CA GLY A 31 -13.18 -14.91 22.63
C GLY A 31 -14.38 -14.31 23.36
N ARG A 32 -14.27 -14.22 24.69
CA ARG A 32 -15.23 -13.56 25.58
C ARG A 32 -14.68 -12.21 26.03
N THR A 33 -15.49 -11.15 25.90
CA THR A 33 -15.15 -9.78 26.33
C THR A 33 -16.24 -9.22 27.23
N VAL A 34 -15.83 -8.64 28.37
CA VAL A 34 -16.72 -7.95 29.30
C VAL A 34 -16.99 -6.53 28.77
N PRO A 35 -18.25 -6.06 28.72
CA PRO A 35 -18.56 -4.66 28.45
C PRO A 35 -18.02 -3.73 29.55
N ASP A 36 -17.44 -2.59 29.17
CA ASP A 36 -17.06 -1.54 30.11
C ASP A 36 -18.30 -0.74 30.55
N GLY A 37 -18.68 -0.81 31.83
CA GLY A 37 -19.87 -0.12 32.36
C GLY A 37 -20.02 -0.22 33.88
N ASN A 38 -20.97 0.53 34.44
CA ASN A 38 -21.43 0.41 35.82
C ASN A 38 -22.53 -0.66 35.95
N VAL A 39 -23.23 -0.98 34.87
CA VAL A 39 -24.25 -2.02 34.78
C VAL A 39 -23.58 -3.33 34.37
N LEU A 40 -23.90 -4.40 35.11
CA LEU A 40 -23.42 -5.75 34.80
C LEU A 40 -24.20 -6.34 33.61
N PHE A 41 -23.84 -5.90 32.40
CA PHE A 41 -24.28 -6.54 31.16
C PHE A 41 -23.70 -7.97 31.03
N PRO A 42 -24.37 -8.87 30.28
CA PRO A 42 -23.76 -10.10 29.81
C PRO A 42 -22.49 -9.81 28.99
N ASP A 43 -21.55 -10.74 29.01
CA ASP A 43 -20.38 -10.69 28.14
C ASP A 43 -20.77 -10.72 26.65
N ILE A 44 -19.89 -10.21 25.79
CA ILE A 44 -20.04 -10.19 24.34
C ILE A 44 -18.88 -10.92 23.66
N PHE A 45 -19.09 -11.33 22.41
CA PHE A 45 -18.02 -11.96 21.61
C PHE A 45 -16.88 -10.98 21.31
N HIS A 46 -15.63 -11.45 21.44
CA HIS A 46 -14.43 -10.68 21.16
C HIS A 46 -14.10 -10.69 19.67
N THR A 47 -14.68 -9.75 18.94
CA THR A 47 -14.56 -9.64 17.49
C THR A 47 -13.46 -8.67 17.02
N ASN A 48 -12.85 -7.92 17.94
CA ASN A 48 -11.94 -6.81 17.68
C ASN A 48 -10.53 -7.20 17.21
N HIS A 49 -10.24 -8.49 16.98
CA HIS A 49 -8.90 -9.01 16.66
C HIS A 49 -8.83 -9.86 15.38
N LEU A 50 -9.88 -9.85 14.54
CA LEU A 50 -9.84 -10.51 13.24
C LEU A 50 -8.68 -9.97 12.38
N LEU A 51 -7.94 -10.88 11.73
CA LEU A 51 -6.76 -10.58 10.92
C LEU A 51 -7.14 -10.18 9.49
N PHE A 52 -6.22 -9.50 8.79
CA PHE A 52 -6.39 -9.09 7.39
C PHE A 52 -6.88 -10.24 6.50
N TYR A 53 -6.22 -11.41 6.59
CA TYR A 53 -6.55 -12.57 5.75
C TYR A 53 -7.96 -13.12 6.03
N GLU A 54 -8.42 -13.07 7.29
CA GLU A 54 -9.74 -13.57 7.68
C GLU A 54 -10.84 -12.68 7.09
N ARG A 55 -10.73 -11.35 7.24
CA ARG A 55 -11.67 -10.40 6.62
C ARG A 55 -11.58 -10.41 5.09
N PHE A 56 -10.37 -10.43 4.53
CA PHE A 56 -10.14 -10.46 3.08
C PHE A 56 -10.84 -11.68 2.46
N ARG A 57 -10.64 -12.85 3.06
CA ARG A 57 -11.27 -14.09 2.62
C ARG A 57 -12.77 -14.11 2.86
N ALA A 58 -13.26 -13.59 3.99
CA ALA A 58 -14.70 -13.47 4.25
C ALA A 58 -15.39 -12.67 3.14
N TYR A 59 -14.87 -11.49 2.80
CA TYR A 59 -15.43 -10.65 1.75
C TYR A 59 -15.28 -11.27 0.34
N GLN A 60 -14.11 -11.85 0.01
CA GLN A 60 -13.86 -12.41 -1.32
C GLN A 60 -14.57 -13.76 -1.57
N ASP A 61 -14.40 -14.76 -0.71
CA ASP A 61 -14.86 -16.13 -0.96
C ASP A 61 -16.37 -16.33 -0.65
N TYR A 62 -16.95 -15.51 0.23
CA TYR A 62 -18.24 -15.83 0.88
C TYR A 62 -19.30 -14.72 0.88
N ILE A 63 -18.92 -13.46 1.08
CA ILE A 63 -19.89 -12.36 1.26
C ILE A 63 -20.19 -11.63 -0.06
N LEU A 64 -19.17 -11.25 -0.83
CA LEU A 64 -19.30 -10.36 -1.99
C LEU A 64 -18.99 -11.03 -3.33
N ALA A 65 -17.99 -11.92 -3.38
CA ALA A 65 -17.50 -12.52 -4.63
C ALA A 65 -17.21 -11.44 -5.70
N ASP A 66 -17.71 -11.62 -6.92
CA ASP A 66 -17.58 -10.73 -8.08
C ASP A 66 -18.71 -9.70 -8.22
N CYS A 67 -19.38 -9.34 -7.11
CA CYS A 67 -20.55 -8.44 -7.14
C CYS A 67 -20.24 -7.00 -7.62
N LYS A 68 -21.26 -6.38 -8.22
CA LYS A 68 -21.30 -4.96 -8.54
C LYS A 68 -21.67 -4.10 -7.31
N ALA A 69 -21.44 -2.79 -7.38
CA ALA A 69 -21.69 -1.88 -6.25
C ALA A 69 -23.19 -1.85 -5.88
N SER A 70 -24.08 -1.80 -6.88
CA SER A 70 -25.54 -1.88 -6.69
C SER A 70 -26.03 -3.21 -6.09
N GLU A 71 -25.23 -4.26 -6.16
CA GLU A 71 -25.61 -5.61 -5.70
C GLU A 71 -25.12 -5.94 -4.28
N VAL A 72 -24.16 -5.18 -3.74
CA VAL A 72 -23.52 -5.43 -2.43
C VAL A 72 -24.54 -5.74 -1.32
N LYS A 73 -25.63 -4.96 -1.23
CA LYS A 73 -26.66 -5.15 -0.22
C LYS A 73 -27.44 -6.48 -0.38
N ARG A 74 -27.67 -6.92 -1.62
CA ARG A 74 -28.28 -8.23 -1.94
C ARG A 74 -27.34 -9.37 -1.56
N PHE A 75 -26.08 -9.28 -1.95
CA PHE A 75 -25.05 -10.28 -1.64
C PHE A 75 -24.84 -10.45 -0.13
N ILE A 76 -24.77 -9.34 0.63
CA ILE A 76 -24.70 -9.39 2.10
C ILE A 76 -25.95 -10.05 2.70
N ALA A 77 -27.15 -9.72 2.23
CA ALA A 77 -28.39 -10.35 2.71
C ALA A 77 -28.41 -11.87 2.43
N GLU A 78 -28.05 -12.27 1.21
CA GLU A 78 -27.93 -13.68 0.80
C GLU A 78 -26.82 -14.44 1.54
N TYR A 79 -25.77 -13.77 2.01
CA TYR A 79 -24.76 -14.36 2.89
C TYR A 79 -25.35 -14.60 4.28
N LEU A 80 -25.97 -13.57 4.89
CA LEU A 80 -26.53 -13.64 6.23
C LEU A 80 -27.60 -14.73 6.37
N GLU A 81 -28.51 -14.86 5.39
CA GLU A 81 -29.56 -15.90 5.35
C GLU A 81 -29.00 -17.34 5.43
N LYS A 82 -27.70 -17.54 5.15
CA LYS A 82 -27.02 -18.84 5.18
C LYS A 82 -26.21 -19.11 6.45
N VAL A 83 -25.93 -18.09 7.28
CA VAL A 83 -24.96 -18.18 8.39
C VAL A 83 -25.41 -17.57 9.73
N LEU A 84 -26.49 -16.78 9.72
CA LEU A 84 -27.01 -16.07 10.87
C LEU A 84 -28.31 -16.72 11.33
N GLU A 85 -28.40 -17.08 12.61
CA GLU A 85 -29.62 -17.63 13.20
C GLU A 85 -30.72 -16.55 13.25
N PRO A 86 -31.93 -16.80 12.72
CA PRO A 86 -32.93 -15.75 12.52
C PRO A 86 -33.57 -15.23 13.81
N SER A 87 -33.46 -15.96 14.93
CA SER A 87 -34.02 -15.57 16.23
C SER A 87 -33.37 -16.33 17.39
N GLY A 88 -33.71 -15.97 18.63
CA GLY A 88 -33.37 -16.73 19.84
C GLY A 88 -32.09 -16.30 20.56
N TRP A 89 -31.25 -15.49 19.92
CA TRP A 89 -30.06 -14.88 20.53
C TRP A 89 -30.38 -13.53 21.19
N GLN A 90 -29.52 -13.11 22.11
CA GLN A 90 -29.54 -11.78 22.72
C GLN A 90 -28.38 -10.93 22.20
N ALA A 91 -28.57 -9.61 22.25
CA ALA A 91 -27.53 -8.64 21.90
C ALA A 91 -27.65 -7.38 22.75
N ILE A 92 -26.52 -6.70 22.96
CA ILE A 92 -26.50 -5.31 23.42
C ILE A 92 -26.73 -4.44 22.18
N TRP A 93 -27.84 -3.70 22.17
CA TRP A 93 -28.05 -2.60 21.25
C TRP A 93 -27.32 -1.38 21.80
N ARG A 94 -26.30 -0.90 21.06
CA ARG A 94 -25.42 0.20 21.46
C ARG A 94 -25.54 1.38 20.50
N THR A 95 -25.60 2.58 21.08
CA THR A 95 -25.57 3.87 20.40
C THR A 95 -24.45 4.74 21.00
N ASP A 96 -24.35 6.00 20.58
CA ASP A 96 -23.49 7.02 21.19
C ASP A 96 -24.01 7.53 22.56
N VAL A 97 -25.29 7.28 22.88
CA VAL A 97 -25.97 7.83 24.08
C VAL A 97 -26.30 6.75 25.13
N PHE A 98 -26.65 5.53 24.69
CA PHE A 98 -27.08 4.43 25.55
C PHE A 98 -26.69 3.04 25.01
N GLU A 99 -26.67 2.06 25.91
CA GLU A 99 -26.59 0.63 25.65
C GLU A 99 -27.76 -0.09 26.33
N VAL A 100 -28.42 -1.03 25.65
CA VAL A 100 -29.60 -1.75 26.18
C VAL A 100 -29.65 -3.21 25.72
N LEU A 101 -30.00 -4.13 26.62
CA LEU A 101 -30.05 -5.57 26.33
C LEU A 101 -31.37 -5.97 25.64
N VAL A 102 -31.27 -6.48 24.43
CA VAL A 102 -32.41 -6.91 23.60
C VAL A 102 -32.32 -8.39 23.21
N GLY A 103 -33.47 -9.04 23.08
CA GLY A 103 -33.61 -10.35 22.46
C GLY A 103 -34.06 -10.20 21.00
N VAL A 104 -33.50 -11.01 20.10
CA VAL A 104 -33.84 -10.99 18.67
C VAL A 104 -34.89 -12.06 18.35
N VAL A 105 -35.99 -11.64 17.73
CA VAL A 105 -37.16 -12.49 17.48
C VAL A 105 -37.37 -12.80 15.99
N ASP A 106 -36.79 -12.02 15.08
CA ASP A 106 -36.76 -12.26 13.63
C ASP A 106 -35.65 -11.40 12.98
N VAL A 107 -35.24 -11.70 11.75
CA VAL A 107 -34.27 -10.88 10.98
C VAL A 107 -34.75 -10.64 9.55
N ASN A 108 -34.95 -9.36 9.22
CA ASN A 108 -35.24 -8.89 7.88
C ASN A 108 -33.93 -8.72 7.09
N PHE A 109 -33.45 -9.84 6.50
CA PHE A 109 -32.19 -9.87 5.74
C PHE A 109 -32.12 -8.81 4.61
N PRO A 110 -33.15 -8.61 3.75
CA PRO A 110 -33.09 -7.56 2.72
C PRO A 110 -32.97 -6.12 3.26
N ALA A 111 -33.45 -5.87 4.48
CA ALA A 111 -33.30 -4.58 5.15
C ALA A 111 -31.99 -4.45 5.95
N LEU A 112 -31.28 -5.56 6.19
CA LEU A 112 -30.16 -5.68 7.15
C LEU A 112 -30.55 -5.24 8.58
N LYS A 113 -31.78 -5.58 9.00
CA LYS A 113 -32.33 -5.25 10.32
C LYS A 113 -32.81 -6.49 11.09
N ALA A 114 -32.57 -6.50 12.39
CA ALA A 114 -33.21 -7.43 13.32
C ALA A 114 -34.52 -6.84 13.88
N VAL A 115 -35.52 -7.69 14.10
CA VAL A 115 -36.70 -7.39 14.91
C VAL A 115 -36.37 -7.75 16.35
N VAL A 116 -36.49 -6.79 17.28
CA VAL A 116 -36.00 -6.94 18.65
C VAL A 116 -37.08 -6.68 19.70
N GLN A 117 -36.88 -7.24 20.89
CA GLN A 117 -37.68 -6.97 22.09
C GLN A 117 -36.74 -6.67 23.27
N LEU A 118 -37.19 -5.85 24.23
CA LEU A 118 -36.42 -5.64 25.47
C LEU A 118 -36.32 -6.96 26.26
N SER A 119 -35.14 -7.26 26.79
CA SER A 119 -34.95 -8.47 27.59
C SER A 119 -35.56 -8.33 28.99
N GLU A 120 -35.99 -9.45 29.58
CA GLU A 120 -36.24 -9.57 31.02
C GLU A 120 -35.08 -10.34 31.67
N PRO A 121 -34.37 -9.79 32.68
CA PRO A 121 -34.54 -8.44 33.24
C PRO A 121 -34.06 -7.34 32.28
N PHE A 122 -34.70 -6.17 32.37
CA PHE A 122 -34.29 -4.98 31.63
C PHE A 122 -32.93 -4.47 32.14
N LEU A 123 -31.94 -4.41 31.25
CA LEU A 123 -30.63 -3.83 31.50
C LEU A 123 -30.37 -2.73 30.47
N CYS A 124 -30.10 -1.52 30.96
CA CYS A 124 -29.79 -0.34 30.19
C CYS A 124 -28.75 0.50 30.94
N GLU A 125 -27.73 1.01 30.24
CA GLU A 125 -26.79 2.01 30.73
C GLU A 125 -26.77 3.20 29.78
N SER A 126 -26.70 4.41 30.33
CA SER A 126 -26.78 5.66 29.58
C SER A 126 -26.08 6.78 30.32
N GLN A 127 -25.53 7.75 29.58
CA GLN A 127 -24.80 8.88 30.18
C GLN A 127 -25.73 9.83 30.95
N ASP A 128 -26.94 10.04 30.44
CA ASP A 128 -28.05 10.69 31.14
C ASP A 128 -29.02 9.63 31.67
N SER A 129 -29.41 9.70 32.95
CA SER A 129 -30.31 8.73 33.59
C SER A 129 -31.81 8.91 33.21
N SER A 130 -32.08 9.24 31.95
CA SER A 130 -33.40 9.58 31.40
C SER A 130 -34.09 8.39 30.72
N PHE A 131 -33.35 7.37 30.31
CA PHE A 131 -33.84 6.25 29.52
C PHE A 131 -34.44 5.14 30.40
N THR A 132 -35.69 5.33 30.83
CA THR A 132 -36.46 4.28 31.53
C THR A 132 -36.93 3.20 30.56
N LEU A 133 -37.48 2.10 31.11
CA LEU A 133 -38.06 1.01 30.31
C LEU A 133 -39.20 1.51 29.40
N GLU A 134 -40.02 2.44 29.89
CA GLU A 134 -41.12 3.05 29.12
C GLU A 134 -40.56 3.86 27.94
N CYS A 135 -39.54 4.69 28.15
CA CYS A 135 -38.90 5.45 27.07
C CYS A 135 -38.21 4.55 26.04
N MET A 136 -37.67 3.40 26.46
CA MET A 136 -37.12 2.39 25.54
C MET A 136 -38.21 1.66 24.75
N GLN A 137 -39.39 1.42 25.34
CA GLN A 137 -40.55 0.88 24.62
C GLN A 137 -41.07 1.87 23.59
N GLU A 138 -41.28 3.14 23.95
CA GLU A 138 -41.67 4.21 23.01
C GLU A 138 -40.67 4.35 21.86
N LEU A 139 -39.36 4.27 22.13
CA LEU A 139 -38.32 4.33 21.10
C LEU A 139 -38.34 3.11 20.16
N LEU A 140 -38.61 1.91 20.67
CA LEU A 140 -38.76 0.71 19.85
C LEU A 140 -40.05 0.75 19.02
N GLU A 141 -41.17 1.23 19.56
CA GLU A 141 -42.40 1.47 18.78
C GLU A 141 -42.14 2.45 17.63
N LEU A 142 -41.41 3.54 17.87
CA LEU A 142 -41.02 4.51 16.83
C LEU A 142 -40.03 3.95 15.79
N LYS A 143 -39.19 2.96 16.14
CA LYS A 143 -38.34 2.21 15.19
C LYS A 143 -39.06 0.99 14.56
N GLU A 144 -40.38 0.81 14.75
CA GLU A 144 -41.14 -0.37 14.33
C GLU A 144 -40.55 -1.71 14.84
N HIS A 145 -39.88 -1.68 15.99
CA HIS A 145 -39.06 -2.75 16.58
C HIS A 145 -37.87 -3.22 15.72
N GLN A 146 -37.51 -2.50 14.64
CA GLN A 146 -36.44 -2.89 13.72
C GLN A 146 -35.15 -2.10 13.94
N ILE A 147 -34.09 -2.78 14.39
CA ILE A 147 -32.75 -2.22 14.63
C ILE A 147 -31.78 -2.68 13.53
N LEU A 148 -30.87 -1.82 13.06
CA LEU A 148 -29.83 -2.22 12.11
C LEU A 148 -28.90 -3.26 12.75
N LEU A 149 -28.54 -4.33 12.04
CA LEU A 149 -27.63 -5.36 12.55
C LEU A 149 -26.27 -4.80 12.99
N GLN A 150 -25.84 -3.68 12.39
CA GLN A 150 -24.61 -2.95 12.73
C GLN A 150 -24.63 -2.35 14.16
N GLU A 151 -25.81 -2.03 14.70
CA GLU A 151 -26.02 -1.46 16.04
C GLU A 151 -26.02 -2.55 17.15
N LEU A 152 -25.85 -3.84 16.80
CA LEU A 152 -25.99 -4.98 17.72
C LEU A 152 -24.66 -5.69 18.03
N TRP A 153 -24.38 -5.93 19.31
CA TRP A 153 -23.29 -6.76 19.80
C TRP A 153 -23.84 -8.02 20.44
N VAL A 154 -23.68 -9.16 19.77
CA VAL A 154 -24.21 -10.47 20.20
C VAL A 154 -23.62 -10.86 21.56
N VAL A 155 -24.49 -11.27 22.47
CA VAL A 155 -24.13 -11.79 23.79
C VAL A 155 -23.37 -13.11 23.64
N TYR A 156 -22.30 -13.26 24.40
CA TYR A 156 -21.48 -14.46 24.44
C TYR A 156 -22.26 -15.65 25.00
N ASP A 157 -22.21 -16.79 24.32
CA ASP A 157 -22.81 -18.05 24.77
C ASP A 157 -21.73 -19.14 24.88
N GLU A 158 -21.67 -19.79 26.04
CA GLU A 158 -20.74 -20.90 26.32
C GLU A 158 -21.04 -22.16 25.48
N SER A 159 -22.21 -22.24 24.82
CA SER A 159 -22.53 -23.35 23.90
C SER A 159 -21.80 -23.26 22.55
N GLY A 160 -21.43 -22.05 22.12
CA GLY A 160 -20.88 -21.76 20.79
C GLY A 160 -21.92 -21.77 19.64
N GLU A 161 -23.22 -21.86 19.93
CA GLU A 161 -24.30 -21.88 18.91
C GLU A 161 -24.33 -20.58 18.09
N PHE A 162 -24.09 -19.43 18.73
CA PHE A 162 -24.17 -18.11 18.09
C PHE A 162 -22.82 -17.53 17.58
N ASP A 163 -21.73 -18.31 17.61
CA ASP A 163 -20.39 -17.88 17.14
C ASP A 163 -20.41 -17.33 15.71
N GLN A 164 -21.14 -18.00 14.81
CA GLN A 164 -21.26 -17.59 13.41
C GLN A 164 -22.15 -16.35 13.23
N THR A 165 -23.24 -16.24 14.01
CA THR A 165 -24.08 -15.04 14.07
C THR A 165 -23.28 -13.82 14.50
N ALA A 166 -22.45 -13.95 15.54
CA ALA A 166 -21.57 -12.89 16.02
C ALA A 166 -20.49 -12.49 14.99
N LEU A 167 -19.85 -13.48 14.36
CA LEU A 167 -18.84 -13.25 13.32
C LEU A 167 -19.45 -12.58 12.07
N ALA A 168 -20.63 -13.01 11.63
CA ALA A 168 -21.33 -12.45 10.48
C ALA A 168 -21.74 -10.99 10.72
N ILE A 169 -22.30 -10.68 11.90
CA ILE A 169 -22.64 -9.31 12.31
C ILE A 169 -21.39 -8.43 12.38
N GLU A 170 -20.27 -8.95 12.89
CA GLU A 170 -18.99 -8.23 12.86
C GLU A 170 -18.54 -7.90 11.43
N HIS A 171 -18.60 -8.86 10.50
CA HIS A 171 -18.22 -8.60 9.12
C HIS A 171 -19.10 -7.53 8.46
N VAL A 172 -20.40 -7.48 8.78
CA VAL A 172 -21.31 -6.44 8.30
C VAL A 172 -21.02 -5.08 8.95
N ARG A 173 -20.87 -5.03 10.29
CA ARG A 173 -20.52 -3.80 11.02
C ARG A 173 -19.23 -3.17 10.50
N PHE A 174 -18.15 -3.95 10.42
CA PHE A 174 -16.87 -3.48 9.90
C PHE A 174 -16.97 -3.00 8.44
N PHE A 175 -17.70 -3.73 7.60
CA PHE A 175 -17.87 -3.35 6.19
C PHE A 175 -18.49 -1.96 6.06
N TYR A 176 -19.59 -1.70 6.77
CA TYR A 176 -20.26 -0.40 6.71
C TYR A 176 -19.54 0.73 7.48
N GLN A 177 -18.70 0.41 8.47
CA GLN A 177 -17.92 1.40 9.22
C GLN A 177 -16.56 1.76 8.59
N CYS A 178 -15.91 0.82 7.89
CA CYS A 178 -14.52 0.98 7.42
C CYS A 178 -14.35 0.86 5.90
N ILE A 179 -15.28 0.25 5.17
CA ILE A 179 -15.13 -0.05 3.74
C ILE A 179 -16.12 0.71 2.86
N TRP A 180 -17.42 0.62 3.15
CA TRP A 180 -18.50 1.24 2.36
C TRP A 180 -18.47 2.77 2.44
N ARG A 181 -18.84 3.43 1.34
CA ARG A 181 -19.09 4.88 1.26
C ARG A 181 -20.45 5.13 0.63
N THR A 182 -21.13 6.20 1.06
CA THR A 182 -22.46 6.58 0.56
C THR A 182 -22.51 6.95 -0.93
N TRP A 183 -21.36 7.15 -1.56
CA TRP A 183 -21.21 7.39 -3.00
C TRP A 183 -20.76 6.16 -3.81
N ASP A 184 -20.46 5.01 -3.17
CA ASP A 184 -20.04 3.80 -3.90
C ASP A 184 -21.20 3.23 -4.76
N GLU A 185 -22.43 3.34 -4.27
CA GLU A 185 -23.68 2.90 -4.94
C GLU A 185 -23.97 3.68 -6.24
N GLU A 186 -23.35 4.85 -6.43
CA GLU A 186 -23.48 5.69 -7.64
C GLU A 186 -22.28 5.56 -8.60
N GLU A 187 -21.28 4.72 -8.32
CA GLU A 187 -20.12 4.52 -9.21
C GLU A 187 -20.32 3.39 -10.23
N GLU A 188 -19.90 3.64 -11.48
CA GLU A 188 -20.13 2.80 -12.67
C GLU A 188 -20.05 1.27 -12.42
N ASP A 189 -21.15 0.57 -12.66
CA ASP A 189 -21.36 -0.85 -12.38
C ASP A 189 -20.62 -1.81 -13.34
N GLU A 190 -19.64 -1.35 -14.13
CA GLU A 190 -18.90 -2.19 -15.09
C GLU A 190 -17.80 -3.07 -14.46
N PHE A 191 -17.41 -2.80 -13.21
CA PHE A 191 -16.26 -3.43 -12.55
C PHE A 191 -16.61 -4.08 -11.21
N ASP A 192 -15.87 -5.15 -10.88
CA ASP A 192 -15.86 -5.85 -9.60
C ASP A 192 -15.64 -4.88 -8.42
N TYR A 193 -16.61 -4.82 -7.50
CA TYR A 193 -16.56 -3.92 -6.35
C TYR A 193 -15.52 -4.36 -5.30
N PHE A 194 -15.27 -5.66 -5.15
CA PHE A 194 -14.27 -6.18 -4.23
C PHE A 194 -12.86 -5.70 -4.61
N VAL A 195 -12.48 -5.88 -5.88
CA VAL A 195 -11.17 -5.47 -6.40
C VAL A 195 -11.05 -3.94 -6.46
N ARG A 196 -12.12 -3.22 -6.83
CA ARG A 196 -12.10 -1.76 -6.97
C ARG A 196 -12.03 -1.02 -5.63
N CYS A 197 -12.80 -1.45 -4.65
CA CYS A 197 -13.03 -0.70 -3.40
C CYS A 197 -12.65 -1.47 -2.14
N VAL A 198 -12.99 -2.77 -2.04
CA VAL A 198 -12.84 -3.52 -0.78
C VAL A 198 -11.38 -3.86 -0.48
N GLU A 199 -10.63 -4.47 -1.41
CA GLU A 199 -9.22 -4.78 -1.17
C GLU A 199 -8.40 -3.52 -0.81
N PRO A 200 -8.43 -2.42 -1.58
CA PRO A 200 -7.61 -1.24 -1.28
C PRO A 200 -7.91 -0.63 0.11
N ARG A 201 -9.19 -0.49 0.48
CA ARG A 201 -9.63 0.08 1.76
C ARG A 201 -9.35 -0.87 2.93
N LEU A 202 -9.62 -2.16 2.78
CA LEU A 202 -9.28 -3.18 3.78
C LEU A 202 -7.78 -3.22 4.02
N ARG A 203 -6.97 -3.18 2.97
CA ARG A 203 -5.52 -3.18 3.08
C ARG A 203 -5.01 -1.89 3.76
N LEU A 204 -5.52 -0.72 3.35
CA LEU A 204 -5.23 0.55 4.03
C LEU A 204 -5.54 0.48 5.54
N HIS A 205 -6.69 -0.09 5.94
CA HIS A 205 -7.05 -0.23 7.35
C HIS A 205 -5.99 -1.04 8.14
N TYR A 206 -5.61 -2.23 7.67
CA TYR A 206 -4.58 -3.04 8.36
C TYR A 206 -3.18 -2.43 8.24
N ASP A 207 -2.86 -1.75 7.14
CA ASP A 207 -1.61 -0.99 7.01
C ASP A 207 -1.53 0.17 8.02
N ILE A 208 -2.66 0.78 8.41
CA ILE A 208 -2.71 1.79 9.47
C ILE A 208 -2.53 1.14 10.86
N LEU A 209 -3.25 0.03 11.13
CA LEU A 209 -3.12 -0.72 12.40
C LEU A 209 -1.72 -1.27 12.64
N GLU A 210 -1.05 -1.75 11.58
CA GLU A 210 0.32 -2.28 11.62
C GLU A 210 1.39 -1.17 11.49
N HIS A 211 0.99 0.11 11.58
CA HIS A 211 1.86 1.28 11.45
C HIS A 211 2.72 1.31 10.17
N ARG A 212 2.23 0.75 9.05
CA ARG A 212 2.88 0.81 7.71
C ARG A 212 2.58 2.09 6.92
N VAL A 213 1.78 3.01 7.48
CA VAL A 213 1.37 4.28 6.88
C VAL A 213 1.84 5.44 7.76
N PRO A 214 2.55 6.46 7.23
CA PRO A 214 3.04 7.60 8.01
C PRO A 214 1.92 8.38 8.71
N SER A 215 2.18 8.89 9.92
CA SER A 215 1.12 9.48 10.76
C SER A 215 0.39 10.65 10.08
N GLY A 216 1.14 11.53 9.40
CA GLY A 216 0.60 12.64 8.63
C GLY A 216 -0.28 12.20 7.45
N LEU A 217 0.01 11.07 6.80
CA LEU A 217 -0.79 10.53 5.70
C LEU A 217 -2.11 9.93 6.20
N VAL A 218 -2.13 9.35 7.40
CA VAL A 218 -3.37 8.86 8.04
C VAL A 218 -4.30 10.03 8.38
N ALA A 219 -3.74 11.09 9.00
CA ALA A 219 -4.49 12.31 9.29
C ALA A 219 -5.01 12.97 7.99
N ASP A 220 -4.22 12.97 6.92
CA ASP A 220 -4.63 13.48 5.62
C ASP A 220 -5.76 12.67 4.97
N TYR A 221 -5.70 11.34 5.03
CA TYR A 221 -6.77 10.47 4.54
C TYR A 221 -8.09 10.76 5.27
N GLN A 222 -8.05 10.82 6.61
CA GLN A 222 -9.22 11.15 7.44
C GLN A 222 -9.78 12.54 7.11
N ASN A 223 -8.92 13.56 6.99
CA ASN A 223 -9.34 14.92 6.63
C ASN A 223 -9.96 14.99 5.21
N LEU A 224 -9.39 14.28 4.23
CA LEU A 224 -9.94 14.22 2.86
C LEU A 224 -11.28 13.47 2.83
N LEU A 225 -11.40 12.41 3.63
CA LEU A 225 -12.58 11.56 3.72
C LEU A 225 -13.77 12.35 4.27
N SER A 226 -13.62 12.98 5.43
CA SER A 226 -14.69 13.79 6.02
C SER A 226 -15.04 15.02 5.18
N GLN A 227 -14.07 15.63 4.47
CA GLN A 227 -14.37 16.68 3.48
C GLN A 227 -15.17 16.16 2.28
N CYS A 228 -14.96 14.90 1.86
CA CYS A 228 -15.71 14.27 0.79
C CYS A 228 -17.14 13.95 1.24
N GLU A 229 -17.30 13.37 2.42
CA GLU A 229 -18.59 13.10 3.08
C GLU A 229 -19.40 14.40 3.26
N GLU A 230 -18.80 15.44 3.83
CA GLU A 230 -19.42 16.77 3.97
C GLU A 230 -19.86 17.42 2.65
N LEU A 231 -19.10 17.26 1.57
CA LEU A 231 -19.43 17.84 0.27
C LEU A 231 -20.44 17.00 -0.51
N TYR A 232 -20.42 15.68 -0.32
CA TYR A 232 -21.39 14.76 -0.91
C TYR A 232 -22.77 14.96 -0.29
N GLU A 233 -22.87 15.10 1.04
CA GLU A 233 -24.14 15.47 1.69
C GLU A 233 -24.69 16.81 1.18
N LYS A 234 -23.83 17.82 0.98
CA LYS A 234 -24.25 19.11 0.39
C LYS A 234 -24.72 18.95 -1.06
N PHE A 235 -24.08 18.08 -1.84
CA PHE A 235 -24.51 17.71 -3.20
C PHE A 235 -25.86 16.99 -3.20
N LEU A 236 -26.08 16.01 -2.33
CA LEU A 236 -27.35 15.30 -2.18
C LEU A 236 -28.49 16.25 -1.82
N ASN A 237 -28.27 17.16 -0.88
CA ASN A 237 -29.27 18.17 -0.50
C ASN A 237 -29.64 19.10 -1.67
N VAL A 238 -28.66 19.55 -2.47
CA VAL A 238 -28.91 20.34 -3.69
C VAL A 238 -29.66 19.52 -4.75
N ARG A 239 -29.24 18.27 -5.00
CA ARG A 239 -29.89 17.35 -5.95
C ARG A 239 -31.36 17.13 -5.61
N ASN A 240 -31.64 16.78 -4.35
CA ASN A 240 -32.98 16.49 -3.85
C ASN A 240 -33.88 17.74 -3.89
N SER A 241 -33.31 18.94 -3.70
CA SER A 241 -34.00 20.22 -3.82
C SER A 241 -34.31 20.64 -5.26
N ILE A 242 -33.66 20.05 -6.27
CA ILE A 242 -34.00 20.25 -7.68
C ILE A 242 -35.15 19.30 -8.05
N SER A 243 -35.02 18.01 -7.72
CA SER A 243 -36.04 17.00 -8.02
C SER A 243 -37.40 17.20 -7.31
N SER A 244 -37.52 18.17 -6.40
CA SER A 244 -38.77 18.49 -5.70
C SER A 244 -39.52 19.71 -6.28
N ASN A 245 -39.06 20.30 -7.38
CA ASN A 245 -39.59 21.57 -7.90
C ASN A 245 -39.97 21.48 -9.39
N ASP A 246 -41.21 21.11 -9.70
CA ASP A 246 -41.78 21.02 -11.07
C ASP A 246 -41.98 22.39 -11.78
N SER A 247 -41.10 23.37 -11.55
CA SER A 247 -41.30 24.77 -11.96
C SER A 247 -40.03 25.41 -12.52
N ASP A 248 -39.75 25.07 -13.78
CA ASP A 248 -38.75 25.65 -14.70
C ASP A 248 -38.50 27.15 -14.44
N SER A 249 -37.46 27.46 -13.66
CA SER A 249 -37.24 28.80 -13.11
C SER A 249 -35.76 29.14 -12.91
N GLU A 250 -35.46 30.44 -12.90
CA GLU A 250 -34.08 30.94 -12.79
C GLU A 250 -33.37 30.55 -11.47
N ALA A 251 -34.12 30.19 -10.42
CA ALA A 251 -33.55 29.66 -9.18
C ALA A 251 -33.02 28.22 -9.36
N GLU A 252 -33.72 27.41 -10.16
CA GLU A 252 -33.35 26.04 -10.50
C GLU A 252 -32.08 26.01 -11.36
N ASN A 253 -31.97 26.91 -12.35
CA ASN A 253 -30.76 27.13 -13.16
C ASN A 253 -29.52 27.42 -12.29
N VAL A 254 -29.67 28.23 -11.23
CA VAL A 254 -28.57 28.54 -10.29
C VAL A 254 -28.23 27.30 -9.45
N SER A 255 -29.24 26.59 -8.94
CA SER A 255 -29.08 25.37 -8.14
C SER A 255 -28.35 24.27 -8.91
N MET A 256 -28.71 24.04 -10.18
CA MET A 256 -28.06 23.06 -11.07
C MET A 256 -26.57 23.40 -11.30
N VAL A 257 -26.25 24.68 -11.49
CA VAL A 257 -24.85 25.16 -11.64
C VAL A 257 -24.06 25.07 -10.33
N GLU A 258 -24.71 25.09 -9.17
CA GLU A 258 -24.09 24.80 -7.87
C GLU A 258 -23.87 23.29 -7.67
N GLY A 259 -24.85 22.45 -7.98
CA GLY A 259 -24.74 20.98 -7.92
C GLY A 259 -23.58 20.45 -8.77
N LEU A 260 -23.43 20.96 -10.00
CA LEU A 260 -22.28 20.60 -10.87
C LEU A 260 -20.91 21.00 -10.27
N LYS A 261 -20.83 22.12 -9.55
CA LYS A 261 -19.58 22.56 -8.87
C LYS A 261 -19.30 21.77 -7.59
N LEU A 262 -20.33 21.20 -6.95
CA LEU A 262 -20.16 20.30 -5.82
C LEU A 262 -19.69 18.92 -6.31
N TYR A 263 -20.31 18.39 -7.37
CA TYR A 263 -19.92 17.12 -8.00
C TYR A 263 -18.46 17.11 -8.45
N ASP A 264 -18.01 18.14 -9.19
CA ASP A 264 -16.62 18.29 -9.67
C ASP A 264 -15.60 18.26 -8.51
N LYS A 265 -15.94 18.87 -7.36
CA LYS A 265 -15.11 18.82 -6.14
C LYS A 265 -15.13 17.45 -5.47
N VAL A 266 -16.30 16.80 -5.40
CA VAL A 266 -16.45 15.46 -4.82
C VAL A 266 -15.61 14.46 -5.62
N GLU A 267 -15.68 14.46 -6.95
CA GLU A 267 -14.85 13.58 -7.80
C GLU A 267 -13.35 13.85 -7.63
N HIS A 268 -12.94 15.12 -7.51
CA HIS A 268 -11.54 15.47 -7.23
C HIS A 268 -11.06 15.00 -5.83
N LEU A 269 -11.95 14.86 -4.85
CA LEU A 269 -11.64 14.26 -3.55
C LEU A 269 -11.64 12.72 -3.60
N LYS A 270 -12.63 12.09 -4.25
CA LYS A 270 -12.66 10.64 -4.48
C LYS A 270 -11.39 10.14 -5.16
N GLN A 271 -10.89 10.87 -6.16
CA GLN A 271 -9.62 10.55 -6.84
C GLN A 271 -8.44 10.55 -5.86
N LYS A 272 -8.33 11.55 -4.96
CA LYS A 272 -7.29 11.61 -3.93
C LYS A 272 -7.41 10.49 -2.89
N LEU A 273 -8.64 10.13 -2.51
CA LEU A 273 -8.88 8.99 -1.62
C LEU A 273 -8.41 7.68 -2.28
N LYS A 274 -8.80 7.41 -3.53
CA LYS A 274 -8.37 6.22 -4.30
C LYS A 274 -6.84 6.14 -4.46
N LEU A 275 -6.16 7.28 -4.57
CA LEU A 275 -4.70 7.36 -4.62
C LEU A 275 -4.01 7.01 -3.28
N ILE A 276 -4.65 7.25 -2.13
CA ILE A 276 -4.15 6.85 -0.80
C ILE A 276 -4.59 5.43 -0.44
N GLU A 277 -5.77 5.00 -0.89
CA GLU A 277 -6.27 3.62 -0.72
C GLU A 277 -5.40 2.62 -1.49
N ASN A 278 -4.93 2.95 -2.70
CA ASN A 278 -4.01 2.10 -3.46
C ASN A 278 -2.61 2.00 -2.78
N PRO A 279 -2.13 0.79 -2.43
CA PRO A 279 -0.85 0.59 -1.73
C PRO A 279 0.40 1.07 -2.49
N LEU A 280 0.40 1.04 -3.83
CA LEU A 280 1.54 1.49 -4.64
C LEU A 280 1.54 3.02 -4.78
N LEU A 281 0.36 3.61 -5.01
CA LEU A 281 0.20 5.04 -5.29
C LEU A 281 0.30 5.90 -4.02
N ARG A 282 -0.06 5.37 -2.84
CA ARG A 282 0.02 6.15 -1.58
C ARG A 282 1.44 6.57 -1.22
N TYR A 283 2.44 5.74 -1.52
CA TYR A 283 3.87 6.09 -1.34
C TYR A 283 4.35 7.14 -2.35
N VAL A 284 3.64 7.34 -3.47
CA VAL A 284 3.86 8.47 -4.39
C VAL A 284 3.19 9.73 -3.86
N PHE A 285 1.93 9.63 -3.45
CA PHE A 285 1.09 10.80 -3.13
C PHE A 285 1.36 11.42 -1.77
N GLY A 286 1.54 10.63 -0.71
CA GLY A 286 1.61 11.14 0.67
C GLY A 286 2.79 12.07 0.95
N TYR A 287 3.82 12.05 0.10
CA TYR A 287 5.05 12.81 0.31
C TYR A 287 5.06 14.18 -0.39
N GLN A 288 4.05 14.51 -1.21
CA GLN A 288 3.93 15.83 -1.82
C GLN A 288 3.65 16.94 -0.79
N LYS A 289 3.19 16.59 0.42
CA LYS A 289 2.73 17.57 1.43
C LYS A 289 3.76 17.98 2.48
N TYR A 290 4.95 17.35 2.49
CA TYR A 290 6.08 17.77 3.34
C TYR A 290 6.74 19.07 2.84
N GLY A 291 6.21 19.70 1.78
CA GLY A 291 6.50 21.08 1.37
C GLY A 291 6.05 22.17 2.36
N SER A 292 5.61 21.80 3.57
CA SER A 292 5.42 22.71 4.71
C SER A 292 6.74 23.15 5.36
N LEU A 293 7.86 22.48 5.04
CA LEU A 293 9.21 22.85 5.49
C LEU A 293 9.68 24.15 4.82
N GLN A 294 9.36 25.29 5.44
CA GLN A 294 9.85 26.59 5.00
C GLN A 294 11.32 26.79 5.36
N ALA A 295 12.15 27.03 4.35
CA ALA A 295 13.50 27.54 4.50
C ALA A 295 13.49 28.86 5.28
N LYS A 296 14.38 29.02 6.26
CA LYS A 296 14.53 30.27 7.02
C LYS A 296 15.23 31.34 6.19
N GLY A 297 15.93 30.94 5.13
CA GLY A 297 16.69 31.79 4.23
C GLY A 297 17.96 32.32 4.88
N LEU A 298 18.46 33.45 4.36
CA LEU A 298 19.65 34.10 4.90
C LEU A 298 19.39 34.64 6.32
N ARG A 299 20.33 34.36 7.23
CA ARG A 299 20.32 34.87 8.60
C ARG A 299 20.23 36.41 8.62
N PRO A 300 19.40 37.05 9.47
CA PRO A 300 19.22 38.51 9.45
C PRO A 300 20.48 39.36 9.71
N SER A 301 21.54 38.77 10.27
CA SER A 301 22.86 39.40 10.44
C SER A 301 23.74 39.34 9.18
N GLY A 302 23.39 38.53 8.18
CA GLY A 302 24.22 38.20 7.02
C GLY A 302 25.42 37.30 7.31
N ALA A 303 25.68 36.97 8.58
CA ALA A 303 26.78 36.10 9.00
C ALA A 303 26.41 34.62 8.87
N LYS A 304 27.40 33.79 8.55
CA LYS A 304 27.34 32.33 8.64
C LYS A 304 27.80 31.85 10.01
N VAL A 305 27.19 30.79 10.51
CA VAL A 305 27.46 30.20 11.82
C VAL A 305 27.96 28.77 11.66
N ILE A 306 28.99 28.41 12.43
CA ILE A 306 29.37 27.01 12.63
C ILE A 306 28.75 26.50 13.94
N HIS A 307 27.83 25.56 13.81
CA HIS A 307 27.17 24.88 14.91
C HIS A 307 27.98 23.64 15.31
N VAL A 308 28.60 23.63 16.50
CA VAL A 308 29.43 22.52 17.00
C VAL A 308 28.63 21.68 18.00
N VAL A 309 28.62 20.37 17.79
CA VAL A 309 27.88 19.39 18.62
C VAL A 309 28.86 18.41 19.26
N PRO A 310 29.24 18.60 20.54
CA PRO A 310 30.14 17.69 21.24
C PRO A 310 29.43 16.74 22.21
N TRP A 311 29.59 15.44 21.99
CA TRP A 311 29.24 14.40 22.97
C TRP A 311 30.09 14.52 24.25
N THR A 312 31.42 14.52 24.10
CA THR A 312 32.37 14.77 25.19
C THR A 312 33.57 15.58 24.68
N MET A 313 33.70 16.84 25.10
CA MET A 313 34.80 17.70 24.67
C MET A 313 36.04 17.51 25.55
N THR A 314 37.16 17.10 24.96
CA THR A 314 38.48 17.15 25.60
C THR A 314 39.27 18.35 25.11
N ALA A 315 40.22 18.87 25.91
CA ALA A 315 41.06 20.00 25.50
C ALA A 315 41.87 19.72 24.22
N ASN A 316 42.28 18.46 24.00
CA ASN A 316 42.96 18.05 22.78
C ASN A 316 42.02 18.01 21.56
N LEU A 317 40.80 17.48 21.73
CA LEU A 317 39.78 17.49 20.67
C LEU A 317 39.40 18.92 20.27
N LEU A 318 39.19 19.81 21.25
CA LEU A 318 38.90 21.22 21.01
C LEU A 318 40.05 21.92 20.26
N HIS A 319 41.31 21.64 20.62
CA HIS A 319 42.47 22.20 19.93
C HIS A 319 42.61 21.70 18.48
N LEU A 320 42.34 20.42 18.24
CA LEU A 320 42.37 19.85 16.88
C LEU A 320 41.23 20.41 16.02
N LEU A 321 39.99 20.38 16.53
CA LEU A 321 38.82 20.96 15.86
C LEU A 321 39.01 22.46 15.57
N ALA A 322 39.58 23.22 16.52
CA ALA A 322 39.89 24.62 16.32
C ALA A 322 40.86 24.83 15.14
N ARG A 323 42.00 24.13 15.16
CA ARG A 323 43.03 24.19 14.11
C ARG A 323 42.50 23.74 12.73
N ASP A 324 41.67 22.70 12.70
CA ASP A 324 41.31 22.00 11.46
C ASP A 324 40.02 22.54 10.80
N LYS A 325 39.14 23.21 11.57
CA LYS A 325 37.80 23.61 11.12
C LYS A 325 37.32 25.00 11.56
N LEU A 326 37.80 25.52 12.69
CA LEU A 326 37.30 26.79 13.27
C LEU A 326 38.28 27.97 13.11
N CYS A 327 39.47 27.74 12.57
CA CYS A 327 40.43 28.77 12.17
C CYS A 327 40.40 28.96 10.64
N PRO A 328 39.70 29.98 10.11
CA PRO A 328 39.66 30.25 8.68
C PRO A 328 41.00 30.80 8.16
N GLU A 329 41.30 30.56 6.88
CA GLU A 329 42.40 31.23 6.17
C GLU A 329 42.06 32.71 5.82
N SER A 330 40.78 33.07 5.88
CA SER A 330 40.25 34.42 5.64
C SER A 330 39.99 35.19 6.95
N CYS A 331 40.06 36.52 6.89
CA CYS A 331 39.97 37.41 8.06
C CYS A 331 38.51 37.84 8.39
N GLU A 332 37.55 36.92 8.27
CA GLU A 332 36.14 37.16 8.63
C GLU A 332 35.86 36.68 10.06
N GLU A 333 35.01 37.39 10.81
CA GLU A 333 34.62 36.99 12.17
C GLU A 333 33.64 35.82 12.11
N LEU A 334 34.15 34.61 12.36
CA LEU A 334 33.41 33.36 12.30
C LEU A 334 32.59 33.16 13.58
N GLU A 335 31.26 33.19 13.49
CA GLU A 335 30.38 32.92 14.63
C GLU A 335 30.29 31.40 14.89
N ILE A 336 30.48 30.99 16.15
CA ILE A 336 30.51 29.57 16.55
C ILE A 336 29.51 29.36 17.70
N GLN A 337 28.54 28.47 17.50
CA GLN A 337 27.51 28.13 18.48
C GLN A 337 27.63 26.66 18.93
N PHE A 338 27.51 26.39 20.23
CA PHE A 338 27.62 25.03 20.78
C PHE A 338 26.25 24.47 21.17
N HIS A 339 25.93 23.28 20.66
CA HIS A 339 24.65 22.60 20.87
C HIS A 339 24.86 21.29 21.64
N ARG A 340 23.82 20.79 22.32
CA ARG A 340 23.91 19.56 23.14
C ARG A 340 23.63 18.28 22.35
N ASP A 341 22.90 18.42 21.25
CA ASP A 341 22.38 17.34 20.42
C ASP A 341 22.35 17.81 18.96
N PRO A 342 22.40 16.91 17.97
CA PRO A 342 22.47 17.34 16.57
C PRO A 342 21.16 17.95 16.06
N LEU A 343 20.02 17.58 16.66
CA LEU A 343 18.70 18.05 16.22
C LEU A 343 18.48 19.52 16.55
N THR A 344 18.87 20.00 17.74
CA THR A 344 18.84 21.43 18.07
C THR A 344 19.89 22.24 17.30
N ALA A 345 20.97 21.61 16.83
CA ALA A 345 21.93 22.27 15.94
C ALA A 345 21.32 22.52 14.55
N VAL A 346 20.81 21.48 13.89
CA VAL A 346 20.15 21.59 12.57
C VAL A 346 18.92 22.52 12.63
N ASN A 347 18.13 22.44 13.70
CA ASN A 347 17.00 23.35 13.91
C ASN A 347 17.43 24.82 14.15
N ALA A 348 18.69 25.11 14.45
CA ALA A 348 19.22 26.47 14.61
C ALA A 348 19.92 27.05 13.36
N CYS A 349 20.14 26.24 12.31
CA CYS A 349 20.81 26.67 11.06
C CYS A 349 19.92 27.53 10.15
N TYR A 350 20.56 28.31 9.30
CA TYR A 350 20.02 29.14 8.22
C TYR A 350 20.77 28.84 6.90
N GLU A 351 20.36 29.45 5.79
CA GLU A 351 20.98 29.25 4.46
C GLU A 351 22.50 29.47 4.48
N GLY A 352 23.27 28.41 4.23
CA GLY A 352 24.72 28.43 4.12
C GLY A 352 25.51 28.20 5.41
N ASP A 353 24.86 27.83 6.52
CA ASP A 353 25.51 27.43 7.79
C ASP A 353 26.11 26.01 7.74
N THR A 354 26.97 25.70 8.72
CA THR A 354 27.66 24.39 8.84
C THR A 354 27.44 23.80 10.23
N VAL A 355 27.12 22.50 10.30
CA VAL A 355 27.01 21.73 11.54
C VAL A 355 28.16 20.73 11.61
N ILE A 356 28.97 20.78 12.67
CA ILE A 356 30.07 19.84 12.91
C ILE A 356 29.77 19.00 14.15
N ILE A 357 29.58 17.70 13.94
CA ILE A 357 29.31 16.72 15.00
C ILE A 357 30.62 16.05 15.40
N CYS A 358 30.96 16.11 16.69
CA CYS A 358 32.19 15.48 17.20
C CYS A 358 32.00 13.97 17.44
N PRO A 359 33.08 13.19 17.61
CA PRO A 359 33.00 11.78 17.96
C PRO A 359 32.12 11.51 19.19
N GLY A 360 31.25 10.51 19.08
CA GLY A 360 30.19 10.21 20.04
C GLY A 360 29.04 9.40 19.44
N HIS A 361 28.13 8.95 20.31
CA HIS A 361 26.92 8.23 19.91
C HIS A 361 25.69 9.01 20.37
N TYR A 362 24.99 9.64 19.44
CA TYR A 362 23.89 10.57 19.69
C TYR A 362 22.55 9.88 19.45
N PHE A 363 21.69 9.82 20.46
CA PHE A 363 20.33 9.31 20.35
C PHE A 363 19.36 10.46 20.05
N VAL A 364 18.47 10.28 19.07
CA VAL A 364 17.56 11.34 18.59
C VAL A 364 16.15 10.79 18.38
N ASP A 365 15.15 11.40 19.04
CA ASP A 365 13.73 10.98 19.06
C ASP A 365 12.86 11.78 18.07
N GLY A 366 13.47 12.40 17.04
CA GLY A 366 12.79 13.33 16.14
C GLY A 366 13.43 13.44 14.75
N VAL A 367 12.71 14.09 13.82
CA VAL A 367 13.06 14.17 12.40
C VAL A 367 14.04 15.31 12.12
N PHE A 368 15.10 15.04 11.35
CA PHE A 368 15.99 16.05 10.79
C PHE A 368 15.38 16.67 9.52
N SER A 369 14.56 17.69 9.70
CA SER A 369 13.93 18.44 8.61
C SER A 369 14.83 19.56 8.09
N ILE A 370 15.50 19.35 6.95
CA ILE A 370 16.51 20.26 6.39
C ILE A 370 15.93 21.03 5.20
N ALA A 371 15.49 22.26 5.46
CA ALA A 371 14.86 23.16 4.49
C ALA A 371 15.81 24.18 3.84
N ASP A 372 16.92 24.50 4.51
CA ASP A 372 17.96 25.43 4.06
C ASP A 372 19.19 24.67 3.51
N SER A 373 19.97 25.29 2.64
CA SER A 373 21.22 24.72 2.08
C SER A 373 22.32 24.73 3.14
N ILE A 374 22.47 23.62 3.88
CA ILE A 374 23.46 23.47 4.96
C ILE A 374 24.45 22.34 4.70
N GLU A 375 25.60 22.40 5.37
CA GLU A 375 26.57 21.30 5.42
C GLU A 375 26.58 20.64 6.81
N LEU A 376 26.42 19.32 6.85
CA LEU A 376 26.39 18.48 8.05
C LEU A 376 27.57 17.50 8.01
N GLU A 377 28.56 17.67 8.89
CA GLU A 377 29.82 16.93 8.87
C GLU A 377 30.13 16.25 10.21
N GLY A 378 30.46 14.96 10.17
CA GLY A 378 31.13 14.27 11.28
C GLY A 378 32.64 14.58 11.31
N TYR A 379 33.14 15.03 12.47
CA TYR A 379 34.57 15.24 12.70
C TYR A 379 35.24 13.94 13.18
N GLY A 380 35.39 12.96 12.29
CA GLY A 380 35.97 11.66 12.60
C GLY A 380 35.86 10.66 11.45
N LEU A 381 36.00 9.37 11.75
CA LEU A 381 35.51 8.31 10.86
C LEU A 381 33.97 8.15 11.07
N PRO A 382 33.22 7.61 10.09
CA PRO A 382 31.77 7.46 10.24
C PRO A 382 31.36 6.63 11.46
N ASP A 383 32.08 5.55 11.77
CA ASP A 383 31.85 4.73 12.96
C ASP A 383 32.18 5.43 14.29
N ASP A 384 32.95 6.53 14.27
CA ASP A 384 33.21 7.37 15.46
C ASP A 384 32.07 8.37 15.73
N VAL A 385 31.25 8.69 14.72
CA VAL A 385 30.21 9.74 14.78
C VAL A 385 28.85 9.15 14.39
N VAL A 386 28.20 8.52 15.37
CA VAL A 386 26.98 7.74 15.18
C VAL A 386 25.75 8.53 15.64
N ILE A 387 24.71 8.60 14.81
CA ILE A 387 23.39 9.15 15.16
C ILE A 387 22.36 8.01 15.04
N GLU A 388 21.76 7.62 16.16
CA GLU A 388 20.75 6.57 16.25
C GLU A 388 19.36 7.17 16.47
N LYS A 389 18.41 6.84 15.61
CA LYS A 389 17.00 7.21 15.77
C LYS A 389 16.37 6.36 16.89
N GLN A 390 15.83 7.03 17.90
CA GLN A 390 14.91 6.45 18.87
C GLN A 390 13.45 6.78 18.50
N GLY A 391 12.52 6.15 19.22
CA GLY A 391 11.08 6.35 19.04
C GLY A 391 10.51 5.59 17.84
N LYS A 392 9.30 5.06 18.01
CA LYS A 392 8.53 4.42 16.94
C LYS A 392 7.88 5.48 16.05
N GLY A 393 7.97 5.29 14.73
CA GLY A 393 7.28 6.15 13.76
C GLY A 393 8.17 7.07 12.94
N ASP A 394 7.71 7.31 11.71
CA ASP A 394 8.04 8.36 10.74
C ASP A 394 9.54 8.59 10.38
N ASN A 395 9.79 9.53 9.46
CA ASN A 395 11.10 9.83 8.82
C ASN A 395 12.27 10.06 9.79
N PHE A 396 13.51 9.84 9.31
CA PHE A 396 14.73 10.23 10.05
C PHE A 396 15.36 11.51 9.51
N PHE A 397 15.66 11.58 8.21
CA PHE A 397 16.17 12.79 7.53
C PHE A 397 15.28 13.16 6.34
N ASP A 398 14.74 14.37 6.34
CA ASP A 398 13.95 14.92 5.23
C ASP A 398 14.67 16.15 4.65
N CYS A 399 15.08 16.06 3.39
CA CYS A 399 15.84 17.10 2.69
C CYS A 399 14.99 17.78 1.63
N THR A 400 14.71 19.08 1.82
CA THR A 400 14.01 19.96 0.86
C THR A 400 14.85 21.15 0.39
N GLY A 401 15.94 21.48 1.09
CA GLY A 401 16.85 22.58 0.76
C GLY A 401 17.59 22.44 -0.57
N ALA A 402 17.99 23.58 -1.15
CA ALA A 402 18.44 23.63 -2.55
C ALA A 402 19.75 22.87 -2.80
N ASN A 403 20.72 22.96 -1.89
CA ASN A 403 21.94 22.16 -1.91
C ASN A 403 22.39 21.79 -0.49
N ILE A 404 22.10 20.55 -0.08
CA ILE A 404 22.45 19.99 1.24
C ILE A 404 23.64 19.05 1.09
N LYS A 405 24.59 19.11 2.04
CA LYS A 405 25.68 18.13 2.15
C LYS A 405 25.60 17.41 3.49
N ILE A 406 25.72 16.07 3.47
CA ILE A 406 25.86 15.21 4.65
C ILE A 406 27.13 14.37 4.45
N SER A 407 28.06 14.37 5.40
CA SER A 407 29.33 13.66 5.25
C SER A 407 29.97 13.18 6.55
N ASN A 408 30.75 12.08 6.47
CA ASN A 408 31.50 11.48 7.59
C ASN A 408 30.65 11.00 8.78
N LEU A 409 29.40 10.55 8.54
CA LEU A 409 28.45 10.18 9.59
C LEU A 409 27.94 8.74 9.44
N LYS A 410 27.66 8.09 10.58
CA LYS A 410 26.88 6.86 10.62
C LYS A 410 25.47 7.14 11.11
N LEU A 411 24.47 6.80 10.30
CA LEU A 411 23.06 6.90 10.65
C LEU A 411 22.51 5.50 10.92
N VAL A 412 21.82 5.33 12.05
CA VAL A 412 21.22 4.07 12.49
C VAL A 412 19.73 4.27 12.74
N GLN A 413 18.90 3.37 12.22
CA GLN A 413 17.44 3.45 12.30
C GLN A 413 16.84 2.14 12.82
N HIS A 414 15.89 2.26 13.75
CA HIS A 414 15.18 1.14 14.39
C HIS A 414 13.68 1.42 14.49
N ASP A 415 12.85 0.37 14.42
CA ASP A 415 11.37 0.41 14.57
C ASP A 415 10.69 1.51 13.71
N ALA A 416 11.22 1.75 12.51
CA ALA A 416 10.77 2.82 11.62
C ALA A 416 9.70 2.38 10.63
N VAL A 417 9.01 3.37 10.05
CA VAL A 417 7.99 3.21 9.00
C VAL A 417 8.52 3.67 7.64
N GLU A 418 9.31 4.75 7.66
CA GLU A 418 9.78 5.48 6.49
C GLU A 418 11.31 5.38 6.35
N GLY A 419 11.86 5.82 5.21
CA GLY A 419 13.28 5.65 4.90
C GLY A 419 14.25 6.42 5.80
N ILE A 420 15.52 6.03 5.78
CA ILE A 420 16.57 6.69 6.59
C ILE A 420 16.87 8.12 6.10
N LEU A 421 16.64 8.40 4.81
CA LEU A 421 16.87 9.69 4.17
C LEU A 421 15.91 9.87 2.98
N ASN A 422 15.08 10.91 2.99
CA ASN A 422 14.26 11.31 1.85
C ASN A 422 14.79 12.62 1.25
N VAL A 423 15.05 12.62 -0.07
CA VAL A 423 15.32 13.84 -0.84
C VAL A 423 14.05 14.23 -1.57
N HIS A 424 13.34 15.23 -1.05
CA HIS A 424 12.08 15.73 -1.60
C HIS A 424 12.31 16.73 -2.74
N HIS A 425 13.24 17.66 -2.55
CA HIS A 425 13.57 18.73 -3.50
C HIS A 425 15.05 19.10 -3.40
N GLY A 426 15.53 19.87 -4.39
CA GLY A 426 16.91 20.32 -4.43
C GLY A 426 17.90 19.18 -4.66
N LYS A 427 19.15 19.42 -4.26
CA LYS A 427 20.27 18.48 -4.37
C LYS A 427 20.72 18.06 -2.98
N THR A 428 20.80 16.76 -2.71
CA THR A 428 21.45 16.22 -1.50
C THR A 428 22.69 15.43 -1.88
N THR A 429 23.83 15.81 -1.29
CA THR A 429 25.11 15.11 -1.46
C THR A 429 25.45 14.32 -0.19
N LEU A 430 25.59 13.00 -0.32
CA LEU A 430 26.00 12.09 0.76
C LEU A 430 27.42 11.59 0.48
N GLU A 431 28.39 11.88 1.33
CA GLU A 431 29.81 11.61 1.06
C GLU A 431 30.52 10.97 2.27
N ASN A 432 31.04 9.75 2.10
CA ASN A 432 31.68 8.97 3.17
C ASN A 432 30.76 8.77 4.40
N CYS A 433 29.54 8.27 4.18
CA CYS A 433 28.59 7.95 5.25
C CYS A 433 28.25 6.47 5.31
N VAL A 434 27.76 6.01 6.46
CA VAL A 434 27.30 4.63 6.69
C VAL A 434 25.83 4.67 7.11
N LEU A 435 24.97 3.99 6.36
CA LEU A 435 23.51 3.95 6.60
C LEU A 435 23.08 2.55 7.01
N GLN A 436 22.72 2.39 8.29
CA GLN A 436 22.10 1.19 8.83
C GLN A 436 20.59 1.39 8.89
N CYS A 437 19.92 0.98 7.82
CA CYS A 437 18.50 1.16 7.58
C CYS A 437 17.70 -0.03 8.13
N GLU A 438 16.40 0.17 8.37
CA GLU A 438 15.49 -0.95 8.67
C GLU A 438 14.39 -1.13 7.62
N THR A 439 13.79 -0.05 7.10
CA THR A 439 12.72 -0.11 6.10
C THR A 439 13.29 0.09 4.69
N THR A 440 13.12 1.27 4.10
CA THR A 440 13.82 1.72 2.89
C THR A 440 15.10 2.43 3.31
N GLY A 441 16.14 2.42 2.47
CA GLY A 441 17.30 3.28 2.67
C GLY A 441 17.01 4.72 2.24
N ILE A 442 17.55 5.12 1.08
CA ILE A 442 17.40 6.48 0.57
C ILE A 442 16.23 6.56 -0.41
N THR A 443 15.35 7.54 -0.27
CA THR A 443 14.26 7.82 -1.21
C THR A 443 14.52 9.10 -1.99
N VAL A 444 14.55 9.06 -3.33
CA VAL A 444 14.77 10.23 -4.20
C VAL A 444 13.48 10.56 -4.94
N ARG A 445 12.84 11.70 -4.60
CA ARG A 445 11.54 12.11 -5.13
C ARG A 445 11.65 12.80 -6.49
N THR A 446 10.50 12.97 -7.14
CA THR A 446 10.38 13.68 -8.43
C THR A 446 10.98 15.08 -8.37
N SER A 447 11.78 15.43 -9.37
CA SER A 447 12.53 16.70 -9.46
C SER A 447 13.58 16.94 -8.37
N ALA A 448 14.00 15.90 -7.63
CA ALA A 448 15.13 15.95 -6.70
C ALA A 448 16.41 15.32 -7.30
N GLU A 449 17.58 15.73 -6.81
CA GLU A 449 18.88 15.14 -7.14
C GLU A 449 19.56 14.51 -5.91
N LEU A 450 19.95 13.23 -6.01
CA LEU A 450 20.85 12.56 -5.06
C LEU A 450 22.25 12.38 -5.67
N LEU A 451 23.28 12.74 -4.91
CA LEU A 451 24.68 12.47 -5.21
C LEU A 451 25.35 11.72 -4.06
N MET A 452 25.40 10.38 -4.14
CA MET A 452 25.97 9.51 -3.11
C MET A 452 27.37 9.03 -3.52
N LYS A 453 28.38 9.21 -2.64
CA LYS A 453 29.77 8.86 -2.91
C LYS A 453 30.45 8.15 -1.74
N ASN A 454 31.26 7.13 -2.04
CA ASN A 454 32.12 6.44 -1.06
C ASN A 454 31.36 5.98 0.22
N SER A 455 30.06 5.71 0.12
CA SER A 455 29.16 5.50 1.26
C SER A 455 28.57 4.09 1.23
N ASP A 456 28.30 3.51 2.39
CA ASP A 456 27.74 2.16 2.52
C ASP A 456 26.30 2.21 3.06
N LEU A 457 25.42 1.35 2.53
CA LEU A 457 24.00 1.28 2.87
C LEU A 457 23.56 -0.17 3.03
N TYR A 458 22.96 -0.50 4.18
CA TYR A 458 22.57 -1.88 4.50
C TYR A 458 21.38 -2.01 5.46
N GLY A 459 20.79 -3.21 5.50
CA GLY A 459 19.76 -3.61 6.47
C GLY A 459 18.32 -3.35 6.04
N ALA A 460 18.10 -2.64 4.94
CA ALA A 460 16.78 -2.24 4.46
C ALA A 460 15.88 -3.44 4.09
N LYS A 461 14.81 -3.68 4.86
CA LYS A 461 13.73 -4.66 4.55
C LYS A 461 12.94 -4.30 3.27
N GLY A 462 13.13 -3.10 2.75
CA GLY A 462 12.64 -2.59 1.47
C GLY A 462 13.78 -2.40 0.46
N ALA A 463 13.70 -1.33 -0.34
CA ALA A 463 14.76 -0.97 -1.28
C ALA A 463 15.93 -0.28 -0.56
N GLY A 464 17.16 -0.57 -0.97
CA GLY A 464 18.34 0.19 -0.52
C GLY A 464 18.30 1.64 -1.00
N VAL A 465 18.05 1.86 -2.28
CA VAL A 465 17.76 3.21 -2.83
C VAL A 465 16.49 3.14 -3.68
N GLU A 466 15.50 3.99 -3.42
CA GLU A 466 14.27 4.10 -4.20
C GLU A 466 14.27 5.42 -5.02
N ILE A 467 14.02 5.31 -6.33
CA ILE A 467 14.17 6.39 -7.31
C ILE A 467 12.84 6.62 -8.03
N TYR A 468 12.25 7.82 -7.88
CA TYR A 468 10.97 8.21 -8.49
C TYR A 468 11.13 8.84 -9.88
N PRO A 469 10.08 8.91 -10.72
CA PRO A 469 10.16 9.56 -12.03
C PRO A 469 10.55 11.03 -11.93
N GLY A 470 11.20 11.57 -12.96
CA GLY A 470 11.68 12.95 -13.01
C GLY A 470 12.82 13.30 -12.03
N SER A 471 13.37 12.33 -11.30
CA SER A 471 14.51 12.53 -10.39
C SER A 471 15.86 12.36 -11.09
N ALA A 472 16.94 12.77 -10.42
CA ALA A 472 18.32 12.48 -10.82
C ALA A 472 19.05 11.75 -9.69
N CYS A 473 19.80 10.69 -10.00
CA CYS A 473 20.50 9.89 -9.01
C CYS A 473 21.90 9.50 -9.50
N THR A 474 22.94 9.90 -8.76
CA THR A 474 24.34 9.63 -9.08
C THR A 474 24.99 8.88 -7.93
N LEU A 475 25.37 7.61 -8.18
CA LEU A 475 25.97 6.70 -7.22
C LEU A 475 27.42 6.39 -7.64
N LEU A 476 28.41 6.82 -6.84
CA LEU A 476 29.84 6.65 -7.13
C LEU A 476 30.57 5.89 -6.00
N ARG A 477 31.04 4.66 -6.28
CA ARG A 477 31.82 3.82 -5.33
C ARG A 477 31.13 3.55 -4.00
N ASN A 478 29.83 3.29 -4.01
CA ASN A 478 29.04 2.95 -2.82
C ASN A 478 28.87 1.44 -2.64
N GLY A 479 28.78 0.96 -1.40
CA GLY A 479 28.25 -0.36 -1.08
C GLY A 479 26.74 -0.31 -0.85
N ILE A 480 25.97 -1.19 -1.51
CA ILE A 480 24.53 -1.33 -1.27
C ILE A 480 24.23 -2.82 -1.10
N HIS A 481 24.03 -3.26 0.15
CA HIS A 481 24.03 -4.69 0.45
C HIS A 481 23.16 -5.11 1.64
N HIS A 482 22.71 -6.36 1.65
CA HIS A 482 21.80 -6.88 2.69
C HIS A 482 20.51 -6.04 2.80
N CYS A 483 19.98 -5.64 1.65
CA CYS A 483 18.67 -5.03 1.47
C CYS A 483 17.71 -6.05 0.82
N LYS A 484 16.39 -5.85 0.88
CA LYS A 484 15.45 -6.69 0.13
C LYS A 484 15.65 -6.50 -1.38
N GLU A 485 15.60 -5.27 -1.88
CA GLU A 485 16.02 -4.93 -3.25
C GLU A 485 17.20 -3.94 -3.18
N GLY A 486 18.17 -4.03 -4.09
CA GLY A 486 19.34 -3.13 -4.07
C GLY A 486 18.97 -1.69 -4.39
N ILE A 487 18.56 -1.45 -5.63
CA ILE A 487 18.03 -0.17 -6.11
C ILE A 487 16.66 -0.43 -6.75
N LEU A 488 15.63 0.31 -6.37
CA LEU A 488 14.28 0.22 -6.91
C LEU A 488 13.94 1.49 -7.70
N VAL A 489 13.70 1.33 -9.00
CA VAL A 489 13.38 2.43 -9.91
C VAL A 489 11.90 2.37 -10.27
N LYS A 490 11.16 3.43 -9.90
CA LYS A 490 9.73 3.58 -10.18
C LYS A 490 9.55 4.44 -11.43
N ASN A 491 8.93 3.88 -12.48
CA ASN A 491 8.61 4.59 -13.72
C ASN A 491 7.09 4.53 -13.99
N PHE A 492 6.33 5.34 -13.26
CA PHE A 492 4.86 5.29 -13.12
C PHE A 492 4.13 6.31 -14.02
N LEU A 493 4.44 6.39 -15.32
CA LEU A 493 4.16 7.60 -16.10
C LEU A 493 3.12 7.48 -17.24
N ASP A 494 2.03 8.24 -17.06
CA ASP A 494 1.34 8.97 -18.13
C ASP A 494 2.23 10.12 -18.70
N GLU A 495 1.79 10.75 -19.80
CA GLU A 495 2.58 11.62 -20.69
C GLU A 495 3.26 12.88 -20.09
N ASP A 496 2.99 13.26 -18.83
CA ASP A 496 3.33 14.59 -18.27
C ASP A 496 4.68 14.71 -17.52
N TYR A 497 5.48 13.64 -17.39
CA TYR A 497 6.74 13.65 -16.62
C TYR A 497 7.95 13.08 -17.38
N GLU A 498 9.16 13.47 -17.00
CA GLU A 498 10.40 12.92 -17.54
C GLU A 498 10.81 11.58 -16.88
N ALA A 499 11.49 10.71 -17.63
CA ALA A 499 12.16 9.54 -17.07
C ALA A 499 13.28 9.95 -16.08
N PRO A 500 13.52 9.18 -15.00
CA PRO A 500 14.58 9.49 -14.04
C PRO A 500 15.97 9.31 -14.67
N LYS A 501 16.95 10.08 -14.21
CA LYS A 501 18.31 10.13 -14.79
C LYS A 501 19.33 9.51 -13.84
N ILE A 502 19.75 8.28 -14.15
CA ILE A 502 20.54 7.44 -13.24
C ILE A 502 21.98 7.30 -13.75
N THR A 503 22.95 7.56 -12.87
CA THR A 503 24.39 7.33 -13.09
C THR A 503 24.94 6.42 -12.00
N MET A 504 25.58 5.32 -12.40
CA MET A 504 26.17 4.34 -11.49
C MET A 504 27.62 4.05 -11.90
N VAL A 505 28.59 4.42 -11.06
CA VAL A 505 30.02 4.21 -11.34
C VAL A 505 30.72 3.51 -10.17
N ASN A 506 31.32 2.35 -10.43
CA ASN A 506 32.16 1.56 -9.51
C ASN A 506 31.49 1.17 -8.17
N ASN A 507 30.17 1.08 -8.10
CA ASN A 507 29.44 0.63 -6.90
C ASN A 507 29.54 -0.89 -6.71
N ILE A 508 29.36 -1.38 -5.49
CA ILE A 508 29.34 -2.82 -5.15
C ILE A 508 27.97 -3.16 -4.57
N ILE A 509 27.17 -3.93 -5.32
CA ILE A 509 25.79 -4.28 -4.96
C ILE A 509 25.72 -5.79 -4.75
N HIS A 510 25.40 -6.25 -3.54
CA HIS A 510 25.50 -7.67 -3.18
C HIS A 510 24.64 -8.09 -2.00
N ASN A 511 24.48 -9.41 -1.81
CA ASN A 511 23.80 -10.02 -0.66
C ASN A 511 22.35 -9.52 -0.43
N ASN A 512 21.70 -8.98 -1.46
CA ASN A 512 20.30 -8.55 -1.39
C ASN A 512 19.37 -9.75 -1.57
N GLU A 513 18.15 -9.70 -1.03
CA GLU A 513 17.19 -10.81 -1.14
C GLU A 513 16.64 -10.97 -2.56
N GLY A 514 16.46 -9.85 -3.27
CA GLY A 514 15.95 -9.68 -4.62
C GLY A 514 17.03 -9.19 -5.60
N TYR A 515 16.69 -8.37 -6.57
CA TYR A 515 17.63 -7.99 -7.63
C TYR A 515 18.58 -6.85 -7.18
N GLY A 516 19.72 -6.74 -7.87
CA GLY A 516 20.66 -5.63 -7.66
C GLY A 516 20.06 -4.29 -8.07
N VAL A 517 19.36 -4.26 -9.22
CA VAL A 517 18.47 -3.16 -9.61
C VAL A 517 17.14 -3.73 -10.10
N VAL A 518 16.03 -3.17 -9.61
CA VAL A 518 14.66 -3.45 -10.00
C VAL A 518 14.10 -2.26 -10.76
N LEU A 519 13.40 -2.50 -11.86
CA LEU A 519 12.61 -1.50 -12.56
C LEU A 519 11.12 -1.86 -12.52
N VAL A 520 10.28 -0.89 -12.15
CA VAL A 520 8.82 -1.01 -12.12
C VAL A 520 8.20 -0.14 -13.20
N ARG A 521 7.36 -0.72 -14.06
CA ARG A 521 6.65 -0.08 -15.19
C ARG A 521 5.17 -0.43 -15.18
N PRO A 522 4.27 0.42 -15.71
CA PRO A 522 2.89 0.02 -15.98
C PRO A 522 2.81 -1.06 -17.07
N ALA A 523 1.85 -1.96 -16.96
CA ALA A 523 1.51 -2.98 -17.93
C ALA A 523 0.73 -2.36 -19.11
N MET A 524 1.44 -1.78 -20.06
CA MET A 524 0.85 -1.23 -21.30
C MET A 524 0.04 -2.31 -22.05
N PRO A 525 -1.23 -2.05 -22.43
CA PRO A 525 -2.05 -2.99 -23.21
C PRO A 525 -1.36 -3.45 -24.50
N SER A 526 -1.52 -4.74 -24.84
CA SER A 526 -0.68 -5.43 -25.83
C SER A 526 -0.92 -5.06 -27.30
N GLU A 527 -1.71 -4.03 -27.60
CA GLU A 527 -2.05 -3.61 -28.97
C GLU A 527 -1.06 -2.59 -29.56
N MET A 528 -0.25 -1.90 -28.74
CA MET A 528 0.69 -0.87 -29.24
C MET A 528 2.00 -1.39 -29.83
N LYS A 529 2.30 -2.70 -29.78
CA LYS A 529 3.61 -3.22 -30.25
C LYS A 529 3.84 -3.12 -31.77
N ASP A 530 2.78 -3.01 -32.57
CA ASP A 530 2.88 -2.85 -34.03
C ASP A 530 2.82 -1.39 -34.51
N ALA A 531 2.62 -0.43 -33.59
CA ALA A 531 2.38 0.98 -33.93
C ALA A 531 3.65 1.77 -34.36
N SER A 532 4.86 1.23 -34.15
CA SER A 532 6.12 1.94 -34.47
C SER A 532 6.45 2.02 -35.97
N ALA A 533 5.51 1.68 -36.86
CA ALA A 533 5.74 1.45 -38.28
C ALA A 533 4.75 2.17 -39.24
N GLN A 534 3.98 3.16 -38.78
CA GLN A 534 3.31 4.12 -39.70
C GLN A 534 2.92 5.44 -39.03
N GLY A 535 3.35 6.55 -39.63
CA GLY A 535 3.12 7.89 -39.09
C GLY A 535 1.83 8.56 -39.56
N THR A 536 1.40 9.56 -38.78
CA THR A 536 0.54 10.68 -39.21
C THR A 536 -0.94 10.36 -39.47
N LYS A 537 -1.70 9.87 -38.47
CA LYS A 537 -3.19 9.92 -38.57
C LYS A 537 -4.05 10.01 -37.30
N GLU A 538 -3.51 10.34 -36.12
CA GLU A 538 -4.27 10.25 -34.86
C GLU A 538 -4.54 11.58 -34.11
N LEU A 539 -4.28 12.73 -34.75
CA LEU A 539 -4.47 14.07 -34.15
C LEU A 539 -5.95 14.50 -33.93
N THR A 540 -6.88 13.55 -33.89
CA THR A 540 -8.34 13.80 -33.93
C THR A 540 -9.10 13.23 -32.72
N MET A 541 -8.68 12.10 -32.12
CA MET A 541 -9.41 11.50 -30.99
C MET A 541 -9.17 12.23 -29.66
N LEU A 542 -7.96 12.71 -29.41
CA LEU A 542 -7.61 13.44 -28.18
C LEU A 542 -8.34 14.79 -27.98
N ARG A 543 -9.12 15.26 -28.97
CA ARG A 543 -10.03 16.42 -28.77
C ARG A 543 -11.29 16.09 -27.97
N LEU A 544 -11.62 14.82 -27.70
CA LEU A 544 -12.82 14.47 -26.92
C LEU A 544 -12.67 14.67 -25.40
N ARG A 545 -11.47 14.82 -24.82
CA ARG A 545 -11.30 15.12 -23.37
C ARG A 545 -11.85 16.49 -22.92
N LYS A 546 -12.40 17.31 -23.84
CA LYS A 546 -13.22 18.50 -23.52
C LYS A 546 -14.74 18.28 -23.65
N SER A 547 -15.20 17.06 -23.89
CA SER A 547 -16.62 16.72 -23.99
C SER A 547 -17.27 16.27 -22.67
N ASN A 548 -16.50 16.05 -21.59
CA ASN A 548 -17.03 15.52 -20.33
C ASN A 548 -18.23 16.33 -19.81
N SER A 549 -18.18 17.66 -19.83
CA SER A 549 -19.30 18.53 -19.41
C SER A 549 -20.58 18.37 -20.24
N ARG A 550 -20.50 17.83 -21.46
CA ARG A 550 -21.68 17.49 -22.29
C ARG A 550 -22.17 16.06 -22.07
N ILE A 551 -21.26 15.12 -21.82
CA ILE A 551 -21.61 13.74 -21.48
C ILE A 551 -22.29 13.71 -20.10
N ILE A 552 -21.73 14.41 -19.10
CA ILE A 552 -22.32 14.62 -17.77
C ILE A 552 -23.72 15.24 -17.90
N LEU A 553 -23.89 16.28 -18.72
CA LEU A 553 -25.20 16.90 -18.95
C LEU A 553 -26.22 15.93 -19.56
N MET A 554 -25.81 15.11 -20.55
CA MET A 554 -26.68 14.07 -21.12
C MET A 554 -27.03 12.97 -20.11
N MET A 555 -26.07 12.51 -19.31
CA MET A 555 -26.27 11.42 -18.35
C MET A 555 -27.18 11.86 -17.18
N TRP A 556 -27.02 13.10 -16.72
CA TRP A 556 -27.88 13.73 -15.72
C TRP A 556 -29.30 13.98 -16.25
N LEU A 557 -29.44 14.50 -17.48
CA LEU A 557 -30.75 14.63 -18.14
C LEU A 557 -31.45 13.27 -18.35
N LEU A 558 -30.69 12.21 -18.66
CA LEU A 558 -31.26 10.87 -18.79
C LEU A 558 -31.78 10.38 -17.43
N TYR A 559 -31.00 10.54 -16.36
CA TYR A 559 -31.39 10.15 -14.99
C TYR A 559 -32.72 10.80 -14.55
N MET A 560 -32.87 12.11 -14.79
CA MET A 560 -34.09 12.86 -14.45
C MET A 560 -35.35 12.42 -15.24
N THR A 561 -35.21 11.64 -16.32
CA THR A 561 -36.36 11.18 -17.14
C THR A 561 -36.83 9.76 -16.85
N VAL A 562 -36.20 9.06 -15.90
CA VAL A 562 -36.53 7.65 -15.56
C VAL A 562 -37.14 7.52 -14.15
N GLY A 563 -37.15 8.58 -13.34
CA GLY A 563 -37.59 8.54 -11.93
C GLY A 563 -39.07 8.21 -11.69
N ASP A 564 -39.98 8.63 -12.57
CA ASP A 564 -41.42 8.68 -12.27
C ASP A 564 -42.33 7.94 -13.28
N VAL A 565 -42.36 6.59 -13.22
CA VAL A 565 -43.54 5.79 -13.62
C VAL A 565 -43.72 4.58 -12.71
N LEU A 566 -44.87 4.47 -12.05
CA LEU A 566 -45.22 3.37 -11.14
C LEU A 566 -45.93 2.20 -11.84
N PHE A 567 -45.75 0.97 -11.31
CA PHE A 567 -46.54 -0.23 -11.64
C PHE A 567 -48.07 -0.02 -11.50
N PRO A 568 -48.90 -0.71 -12.32
CA PRO A 568 -49.54 -1.93 -11.81
C PRO A 568 -49.66 -3.08 -12.84
N ALA A 569 -50.09 -4.26 -12.38
CA ALA A 569 -50.02 -5.54 -13.11
C ALA A 569 -51.34 -5.97 -13.79
N LEU A 570 -51.24 -6.89 -14.79
CA LEU A 570 -52.18 -8.01 -15.05
C LEU A 570 -51.78 -8.87 -16.27
N GLY A 571 -51.99 -10.20 -16.20
CA GLY A 571 -52.28 -11.05 -17.37
C GLY A 571 -51.25 -12.14 -17.76
N ASN A 572 -51.64 -13.41 -17.61
CA ASN A 572 -50.89 -14.57 -18.13
C ASN A 572 -50.93 -14.64 -19.67
N THR A 573 -49.86 -15.13 -20.32
CA THR A 573 -49.92 -16.37 -21.17
C THR A 573 -48.55 -16.84 -21.68
N GLN A 574 -48.43 -18.16 -21.85
CA GLN A 574 -47.38 -18.95 -22.51
C GLN A 574 -48.10 -20.13 -23.20
N PRO A 575 -47.46 -21.02 -24.00
CA PRO A 575 -46.22 -20.90 -24.78
C PRO A 575 -46.40 -21.38 -26.26
N THR A 576 -45.35 -21.32 -27.10
CA THR A 576 -45.18 -22.27 -28.23
C THR A 576 -43.69 -22.51 -28.54
N GLN A 577 -43.37 -23.67 -29.14
CA GLN A 577 -42.01 -24.16 -29.41
C GLN A 577 -41.67 -24.21 -30.91
N ALA A 578 -40.37 -24.15 -31.24
CA ALA A 578 -39.69 -24.85 -32.34
C ALA A 578 -38.16 -24.73 -32.11
N GLY A 579 -37.28 -25.63 -32.56
CA GLY A 579 -37.49 -26.90 -33.27
C GLY A 579 -36.30 -27.23 -34.19
N ASP A 580 -35.84 -28.49 -34.19
CA ASP A 580 -34.92 -29.14 -35.16
C ASP A 580 -33.44 -28.62 -35.24
N GLU A 581 -32.47 -29.39 -35.77
CA GLU A 581 -32.06 -30.75 -35.37
C GLU A 581 -30.59 -31.07 -35.82
N THR A 582 -30.11 -32.26 -35.45
CA THR A 582 -28.77 -32.89 -35.60
C THR A 582 -28.01 -32.82 -36.94
N ALA A 583 -26.66 -32.94 -36.89
CA ALA A 583 -25.87 -33.98 -37.60
C ALA A 583 -24.37 -34.02 -37.22
N CYS A 584 -23.66 -35.15 -37.47
CA CYS A 584 -22.22 -35.36 -37.23
C CYS A 584 -21.50 -35.99 -38.46
N ALA A 585 -20.16 -35.85 -38.57
CA ALA A 585 -19.27 -36.71 -39.39
C ALA A 585 -17.76 -36.53 -39.02
N GLU A 586 -16.88 -37.43 -39.50
CA GLU A 586 -15.49 -37.62 -39.00
C GLU A 586 -14.37 -37.59 -40.08
N SER A 587 -13.11 -37.56 -39.60
CA SER A 587 -11.85 -38.00 -40.29
C SER A 587 -11.21 -37.04 -41.32
N SER A 588 -9.96 -37.20 -41.79
CA SER A 588 -8.95 -38.29 -41.64
C SER A 588 -7.47 -37.78 -41.74
N ARG A 589 -6.46 -38.68 -41.62
CA ARG A 589 -4.99 -38.39 -41.66
C ARG A 589 -4.31 -38.76 -42.99
N GLN A 590 -3.08 -38.27 -43.25
CA GLN A 590 -2.06 -38.91 -44.12
C GLN A 590 -0.60 -38.50 -43.80
N GLU A 591 0.43 -39.18 -44.37
CA GLU A 591 1.85 -39.19 -43.92
C GLU A 591 2.95 -39.30 -45.02
N GLN A 592 4.18 -38.77 -44.73
CA GLN A 592 5.55 -39.27 -45.08
C GLN A 592 6.02 -39.39 -46.58
N PRO A 593 7.28 -39.79 -46.96
CA PRO A 593 8.55 -40.20 -46.25
C PRO A 593 9.82 -39.33 -46.64
N GLY A 594 11.14 -39.65 -46.54
CA GLY A 594 12.00 -40.80 -46.08
C GLY A 594 13.54 -40.65 -46.39
N CYS A 595 14.36 -41.71 -46.17
CA CYS A 595 15.82 -41.94 -46.51
C CYS A 595 16.95 -41.35 -45.59
N VAL A 596 18.21 -41.86 -45.38
CA VAL A 596 19.15 -42.91 -45.94
C VAL A 596 20.18 -42.38 -46.99
N THR A 597 21.53 -42.62 -47.07
CA THR A 597 22.65 -43.50 -46.53
C THR A 597 23.93 -42.65 -46.16
N ASP A 598 25.24 -43.04 -46.01
CA ASP A 598 26.11 -44.03 -45.23
C ASP A 598 27.63 -43.60 -45.48
N GLU A 599 28.81 -44.18 -45.11
CA GLU A 599 29.37 -45.38 -44.42
C GLU A 599 30.89 -45.17 -44.00
N LEU A 600 31.46 -45.95 -43.02
CA LEU A 600 32.92 -46.25 -42.73
C LEU A 600 33.93 -45.09 -42.39
N GLU A 601 35.22 -45.22 -41.96
CA GLU A 601 36.20 -46.32 -41.65
C GLU A 601 37.16 -45.93 -40.44
N LEU A 602 38.41 -46.47 -40.32
CA LEU A 602 39.37 -46.35 -39.18
C LEU A 602 40.79 -45.79 -39.61
N TYR A 603 41.98 -45.86 -38.94
CA TYR A 603 42.49 -46.41 -37.66
C TYR A 603 43.92 -45.88 -37.26
N LYS A 604 44.19 -45.42 -36.00
CA LYS A 604 45.39 -45.74 -35.12
C LYS A 604 45.73 -44.78 -33.94
N GLN A 605 45.59 -45.32 -32.72
CA GLN A 605 46.59 -45.40 -31.61
C GLN A 605 46.96 -44.18 -30.69
N ALA A 606 46.45 -44.27 -29.44
CA ALA A 606 47.01 -43.86 -28.13
C ALA A 606 46.97 -42.37 -27.65
N GLY A 607 46.20 -42.11 -26.58
CA GLY A 607 46.24 -40.85 -25.80
C GLY A 607 45.05 -40.59 -24.87
N THR A 608 45.04 -41.16 -23.66
CA THR A 608 44.24 -40.86 -22.44
C THR A 608 43.20 -39.71 -22.45
N SER A 609 41.92 -40.02 -22.14
CA SER A 609 41.19 -39.57 -20.91
C SER A 609 39.71 -40.04 -20.90
N GLU A 610 39.04 -39.97 -19.74
CA GLU A 610 37.72 -40.57 -19.50
C GLU A 610 36.56 -39.58 -19.70
N GLN A 611 35.75 -39.77 -20.77
CA GLN A 611 34.42 -39.18 -20.92
C GLN A 611 33.52 -40.07 -21.80
N THR A 612 32.35 -40.51 -21.29
CA THR A 612 31.03 -40.70 -21.98
C THR A 612 30.07 -41.70 -21.29
N GLU A 613 29.78 -41.57 -19.99
CA GLU A 613 28.57 -42.20 -19.37
C GLU A 613 27.63 -41.21 -18.65
N ASN A 614 28.09 -40.00 -18.29
CA ASN A 614 27.25 -39.01 -17.58
C ASN A 614 26.29 -38.19 -18.45
N SER A 615 26.34 -38.30 -19.78
CA SER A 615 25.55 -37.46 -20.69
C SER A 615 24.04 -37.75 -20.63
N GLU A 616 23.63 -39.00 -20.46
CA GLU A 616 22.21 -39.35 -20.49
C GLU A 616 21.48 -38.98 -19.18
N ILE A 617 22.12 -39.20 -18.02
CA ILE A 617 21.57 -38.80 -16.71
C ILE A 617 21.51 -37.27 -16.62
N ALA A 618 22.53 -36.56 -17.10
CA ALA A 618 22.52 -35.09 -17.18
C ALA A 618 21.38 -34.55 -18.07
N ASN A 619 21.11 -35.20 -19.22
CA ASN A 619 20.00 -34.83 -20.10
C ASN A 619 18.62 -35.09 -19.46
N VAL A 620 18.44 -36.19 -18.73
CA VAL A 620 17.19 -36.48 -18.01
C VAL A 620 16.94 -35.50 -16.86
N LEU A 621 17.96 -35.23 -16.04
CA LEU A 621 17.89 -34.22 -14.97
C LEU A 621 17.68 -32.81 -15.52
N GLY A 622 18.36 -32.46 -16.62
CA GLY A 622 18.14 -31.21 -17.36
C GLY A 622 16.71 -31.08 -17.87
N ALA A 623 16.13 -32.15 -18.42
CA ALA A 623 14.75 -32.17 -18.90
C ALA A 623 13.70 -32.05 -17.76
N THR A 624 13.93 -32.67 -16.59
CA THR A 624 13.03 -32.52 -15.43
C THR A 624 13.18 -31.15 -14.78
N SER A 625 14.39 -30.58 -14.72
CA SER A 625 14.65 -29.21 -14.28
C SER A 625 13.99 -28.19 -15.22
N ALA A 626 14.15 -28.33 -16.53
CA ALA A 626 13.49 -27.50 -17.53
C ALA A 626 11.96 -27.59 -17.44
N LYS A 627 11.39 -28.78 -17.19
CA LYS A 627 9.95 -28.95 -16.95
C LYS A 627 9.49 -28.29 -15.64
N ARG A 628 10.22 -28.43 -14.53
CA ARG A 628 9.90 -27.70 -13.27
C ARG A 628 9.99 -26.19 -13.47
N SER A 629 11.01 -25.70 -14.17
CA SER A 629 11.18 -24.28 -14.53
C SER A 629 10.05 -23.77 -15.43
N GLN A 630 9.63 -24.53 -16.45
CA GLN A 630 8.46 -24.18 -17.28
C GLN A 630 7.14 -24.19 -16.50
N VAL A 631 6.94 -25.11 -15.56
CA VAL A 631 5.75 -25.13 -14.69
C VAL A 631 5.76 -23.97 -13.69
N HIS A 632 6.93 -23.55 -13.19
CA HIS A 632 7.08 -22.34 -12.38
C HIS A 632 6.80 -21.08 -13.20
N LYS A 633 7.42 -20.94 -14.39
CA LYS A 633 7.12 -19.83 -15.33
C LYS A 633 5.64 -19.78 -15.72
N LYS A 634 4.98 -20.92 -15.95
CA LYS A 634 3.52 -20.98 -16.25
C LYS A 634 2.61 -20.72 -15.04
N ARG A 635 3.13 -20.73 -13.81
CA ARG A 635 2.41 -20.23 -12.63
C ARG A 635 2.63 -18.73 -12.43
N LEU A 636 3.87 -18.25 -12.59
CA LEU A 636 4.21 -16.81 -12.56
C LEU A 636 3.49 -16.02 -13.67
N SER A 637 3.45 -16.55 -14.91
CA SER A 637 2.70 -15.95 -16.02
C SER A 637 1.18 -16.01 -15.86
N LYS A 638 0.68 -16.58 -14.76
CA LYS A 638 -0.75 -16.57 -14.37
C LYS A 638 -0.99 -15.68 -13.14
N LEU A 639 0.04 -14.95 -12.69
CA LEU A 639 0.10 -14.07 -11.52
C LEU A 639 0.77 -12.70 -11.85
N GLY A 640 0.99 -12.41 -13.14
CA GLY A 640 1.26 -11.05 -13.65
C GLY A 640 2.71 -10.59 -13.80
N PHE A 641 3.70 -11.22 -13.16
CA PHE A 641 5.02 -10.57 -12.97
C PHE A 641 6.27 -11.34 -13.45
N THR A 642 7.31 -10.55 -13.74
CA THR A 642 8.72 -10.86 -14.03
C THR A 642 9.07 -11.43 -15.42
N GLU A 643 9.69 -10.58 -16.25
CA GLU A 643 10.73 -11.00 -17.18
C GLU A 643 12.09 -10.52 -16.66
N ALA A 644 13.10 -11.40 -16.71
CA ALA A 644 14.49 -11.04 -16.51
C ALA A 644 15.05 -10.60 -17.87
N ASP A 645 15.04 -9.29 -18.12
CA ASP A 645 15.64 -8.67 -19.29
C ASP A 645 17.05 -8.17 -18.92
N ASP A 646 18.08 -8.88 -19.41
CA ASP A 646 19.48 -8.48 -19.23
C ASP A 646 19.85 -7.22 -20.04
N ASN A 647 18.98 -6.73 -20.92
CA ASN A 647 19.25 -5.63 -21.86
C ASN A 647 18.90 -4.23 -21.32
N LEU A 648 19.03 -4.02 -20.00
CA LEU A 648 18.76 -2.75 -19.31
C LEU A 648 19.45 -1.53 -19.95
N MET A 649 20.60 -1.74 -20.60
CA MET A 649 21.43 -0.72 -21.24
C MET A 649 20.75 -0.02 -22.43
N SER A 650 19.62 -0.52 -22.94
CA SER A 650 18.87 0.12 -24.03
C SER A 650 17.80 1.14 -23.56
N GLN A 651 17.87 1.60 -22.30
CA GLN A 651 16.84 2.43 -21.68
C GLN A 651 17.38 3.83 -21.35
N GLU A 652 16.72 4.87 -21.88
CA GLU A 652 17.18 6.27 -21.85
C GLU A 652 17.38 6.85 -20.43
N MET A 653 16.83 6.18 -19.42
CA MET A 653 16.96 6.53 -18.00
C MET A 653 18.36 6.27 -17.41
N PHE A 654 19.17 5.40 -18.00
CA PHE A 654 20.54 5.10 -17.54
C PHE A 654 21.57 5.93 -18.31
N VAL A 655 21.98 7.05 -17.71
CA VAL A 655 22.91 8.03 -18.28
C VAL A 655 24.35 7.48 -18.33
N SER A 656 24.75 6.68 -17.33
CA SER A 656 26.02 5.95 -17.33
C SER A 656 26.02 4.78 -16.34
N VAL A 657 26.59 3.65 -16.75
CA VAL A 657 26.77 2.44 -15.93
C VAL A 657 28.17 1.89 -16.17
N GLU A 658 29.13 2.20 -15.30
CA GLU A 658 30.55 1.86 -15.46
C GLU A 658 31.10 1.12 -14.23
N GLY A 659 31.82 0.01 -14.42
CA GLY A 659 32.63 -0.65 -13.39
C GLY A 659 31.89 -1.23 -12.16
N ASN A 660 30.55 -1.17 -12.13
CA ASN A 660 29.75 -1.66 -11.00
C ASN A 660 29.87 -3.19 -10.85
N GLN A 661 29.94 -3.68 -9.62
CA GLN A 661 30.06 -5.10 -9.28
C GLN A 661 28.75 -5.61 -8.67
N PHE A 662 28.15 -6.62 -9.30
CA PHE A 662 26.98 -7.33 -8.80
C PHE A 662 27.39 -8.74 -8.36
N LYS A 663 27.22 -9.08 -7.06
CA LYS A 663 27.49 -10.44 -6.57
C LYS A 663 26.18 -11.22 -6.41
N TRP A 664 26.18 -12.46 -6.88
CA TRP A 664 24.98 -13.25 -7.10
C TRP A 664 24.34 -13.76 -5.80
N ASN A 665 23.01 -13.64 -5.73
CA ASN A 665 22.13 -14.29 -4.77
C ASN A 665 21.28 -15.42 -5.39
N GLY A 666 21.52 -15.75 -6.67
CA GLY A 666 20.76 -16.75 -7.43
C GLY A 666 19.53 -16.22 -8.18
N LYS A 667 19.15 -14.94 -8.05
CA LYS A 667 18.06 -14.32 -8.83
C LYS A 667 18.55 -13.55 -10.06
N GLY A 668 19.73 -12.93 -9.97
CA GLY A 668 20.35 -12.16 -11.06
C GLY A 668 20.60 -10.69 -10.68
N SER A 669 21.30 -9.95 -11.54
CA SER A 669 21.64 -8.54 -11.28
C SER A 669 20.45 -7.60 -11.47
N PHE A 670 19.54 -7.92 -12.40
CA PHE A 670 18.50 -7.03 -12.91
C PHE A 670 17.14 -7.74 -13.01
N GLY A 671 16.05 -7.03 -12.72
CA GLY A 671 14.69 -7.55 -12.87
C GLY A 671 13.68 -6.46 -13.21
N ILE A 672 12.71 -6.78 -14.07
CA ILE A 672 11.63 -5.86 -14.48
C ILE A 672 10.28 -6.40 -14.00
N PHE A 673 9.48 -5.51 -13.39
CA PHE A 673 8.14 -5.77 -12.90
C PHE A 673 7.14 -4.87 -13.64
N PHE A 674 6.04 -5.48 -14.11
CA PHE A 674 4.97 -4.82 -14.85
C PHE A 674 3.68 -4.89 -14.03
N PHE A 675 3.15 -3.75 -13.58
CA PHE A 675 1.95 -3.67 -12.72
C PHE A 675 0.72 -3.17 -13.49
#